data_AF-A0A921ZIL0-F1
#
_entry.id   AF-A0A921ZIL0-F1
#
_cell.length_a   1.000
_cell.length_b   1.000
_cell.length_c   1.000
_cell.angle_alpha   90.00
_cell.angle_beta   90.00
_cell.angle_gamma   90.00
#
_symmetry.space_group_name_H-M   'P 1'
#
loop_
_entity.id
_entity.type
_entity.pdbx_description
1 polymer ?
#
loop_
_entity_poly.entity_id
_entity_poly.type
_entity_poly.pdbx_seq_one_letter_code
_entity_poly.pdbx_strand_id
1 'polypeptide(L)'
;MALALRRTYMKAKNNLLCSTCVNTSPIVLPQLRSYSDDKFSNNPQFSSTTIMMEHGYNVQELPVVVRKLKDFSEIVEKPPVEPAKSPSDSHNYHLIQEEFQQCSDLRDVFTLLSKCTKITPNIALGAIERIYDLEKQSIDLDSKSIHINLAKGAILDKLLKVVVKTEDTQTILNILNTVSTFMEPYKHKFSDELLFRVLDNKLSVEQLCQFLKFLINNKSDPKYCETIDKLWVGFVERHADVNETNISHIFAILHGLKLSKKTVLNLLEQKLYDLWYKINVTSMQEILDTFVREKYLSMQSFVVVGRWLHTNIHVLDDDSLLDIITKLTRLNYTDDQIEKAVDKYMKLKCTKIKNYILIVGILNYCMQFQIRNEQLLNACSEYFMKNASNIPASFLKCIIYPFGFLNYNPSNLKFWKVAEETLLEKFDKMTTDDLSSIILSFTYLEKYPLPLVRRIFTAEYLIKVNDQAVMKKLYLIDTALSLECPQYAGPLLPKDQWSKPVPQDHRITNIISKTIDHFVNVAGSIDKLSTSILIPHFCSDETYFVDIMIHSKSLGSNNFDWKSKSGRNDNIAILINLPDHFCSDNERLVGPQLLRKKHLKMLGLKVVNIKYSVLSQFYTSYNAAGMRQYLIDSIENAESST
;
A
#
# COMPACT_ATOMS: atom_id res chain seq x y z
N MET A 1 -5.94 -6.09 37.50
CA MET A 1 -7.39 -5.80 37.48
C MET A 1 -7.85 -5.99 36.05
N ALA A 2 -8.46 -7.15 35.77
CA ALA A 2 -8.85 -7.58 34.43
C ALA A 2 -10.32 -7.20 34.16
N LEU A 3 -10.59 -6.49 33.07
CA LEU A 3 -11.95 -6.29 32.55
C LEU A 3 -12.14 -7.18 31.33
N ALA A 4 -12.64 -8.38 31.60
CA ALA A 4 -13.14 -9.31 30.61
C ALA A 4 -14.56 -8.88 30.20
N LEU A 5 -14.74 -8.38 28.97
CA LEU A 5 -16.06 -8.22 28.37
C LEU A 5 -16.35 -9.43 27.49
N ARG A 6 -16.95 -10.45 28.11
CA ARG A 6 -17.68 -11.54 27.43
C ARG A 6 -18.74 -10.93 26.52
N ARG A 7 -18.63 -11.13 25.21
CA ARG A 7 -19.73 -10.90 24.26
C ARG A 7 -20.46 -12.22 24.03
N THR A 8 -21.69 -12.30 24.52
CA THR A 8 -22.63 -13.40 24.28
C THR A 8 -23.44 -13.11 23.02
N TYR A 9 -23.42 -14.03 22.06
CA TYR A 9 -24.30 -14.04 20.90
C TYR A 9 -25.69 -14.55 21.29
N MET A 10 -26.72 -13.73 21.09
CA MET A 10 -28.12 -14.14 21.16
C MET A 10 -28.55 -14.65 19.78
N LYS A 11 -28.68 -15.98 19.65
CA LYS A 11 -29.43 -16.63 18.56
C LYS A 11 -30.92 -16.32 18.74
N ALA A 12 -31.53 -15.60 17.80
CA ALA A 12 -32.99 -15.44 17.76
C ALA A 12 -33.61 -16.66 17.06
N LYS A 13 -34.25 -17.52 17.86
CA LYS A 13 -35.15 -18.59 17.40
C LYS A 13 -36.56 -18.01 17.14
N ASN A 14 -37.17 -18.49 16.08
CA ASN A 14 -38.60 -18.50 15.70
C ASN A 14 -39.60 -17.90 16.70
N ASN A 15 -40.45 -16.99 16.20
CA ASN A 15 -41.80 -16.79 16.74
C ASN A 15 -42.83 -16.64 15.61
N LEU A 16 -43.69 -17.65 15.49
CA LEU A 16 -45.02 -17.54 14.89
C LEU A 16 -45.86 -16.57 15.76
N LEU A 17 -46.63 -15.69 15.13
CA LEU A 17 -47.70 -14.96 15.81
C LEU A 17 -49.02 -15.19 15.09
N CYS A 18 -49.84 -16.03 15.72
CA CYS A 18 -51.27 -16.11 15.52
C CYS A 18 -51.94 -14.94 16.26
N SER A 19 -52.99 -14.38 15.67
CA SER A 19 -53.71 -13.22 16.13
C SER A 19 -54.51 -13.49 17.41
N THR A 20 -54.43 -12.58 18.38
CA THR A 20 -55.59 -12.04 19.13
C THR A 20 -55.11 -10.96 20.10
N CYS A 21 -55.76 -9.80 20.03
CA CYS A 21 -55.44 -8.59 20.77
C CYS A 21 -56.13 -8.59 22.14
N VAL A 22 -55.45 -8.18 23.22
CA VAL A 22 -56.01 -7.33 24.28
C VAL A 22 -54.91 -6.40 24.84
N ASN A 23 -55.29 -5.14 25.01
CA ASN A 23 -54.52 -3.96 25.43
C ASN A 23 -53.65 -4.13 26.69
N THR A 24 -52.41 -3.61 26.61
CA THR A 24 -51.81 -2.65 27.57
C THR A 24 -50.46 -2.17 27.00
N SER A 25 -50.19 -0.85 27.05
CA SER A 25 -48.89 -0.20 26.79
C SER A 25 -47.77 -0.79 27.67
N PRO A 26 -46.43 -0.59 27.44
CA PRO A 26 -45.75 0.60 26.89
C PRO A 26 -44.43 0.29 26.09
N ILE A 27 -43.60 1.32 25.88
CA ILE A 27 -42.15 1.30 25.52
C ILE A 27 -41.83 1.42 24.02
N VAL A 28 -41.28 2.58 23.68
CA VAL A 28 -40.73 2.94 22.37
C VAL A 28 -39.44 2.14 22.13
N LEU A 29 -39.49 1.13 21.25
CA LEU A 29 -38.31 0.57 20.59
C LEU A 29 -37.83 1.53 19.49
N PRO A 30 -36.51 1.65 19.24
CA PRO A 30 -36.01 2.49 18.15
C PRO A 30 -36.42 1.88 16.82
N GLN A 31 -37.20 2.62 16.05
CA GLN A 31 -37.65 2.24 14.72
C GLN A 31 -36.45 2.18 13.76
N LEU A 32 -36.18 1.00 13.20
CA LEU A 32 -35.47 0.87 11.93
C LEU A 32 -36.26 1.67 10.89
N ARG A 33 -35.75 2.82 10.44
CA ARG A 33 -36.32 3.54 9.30
C ARG A 33 -35.64 3.04 8.03
N SER A 34 -36.29 2.14 7.31
CA SER A 34 -35.95 1.80 5.93
C SER A 34 -36.62 2.81 4.99
N TYR A 35 -35.85 3.53 4.18
CA TYR A 35 -36.37 4.29 3.04
C TYR A 35 -36.34 3.38 1.80
N SER A 36 -37.49 3.19 1.16
CA SER A 36 -37.63 2.46 -0.12
C SER A 36 -37.83 3.50 -1.21
N ASP A 37 -36.87 3.63 -2.13
CA ASP A 37 -37.03 4.45 -3.33
C ASP A 37 -37.56 3.54 -4.46
N ASP A 38 -38.87 3.59 -4.70
CA ASP A 38 -39.58 2.86 -5.77
C ASP A 38 -39.40 3.51 -7.15
N LYS A 39 -38.26 4.15 -7.42
CA LYS A 39 -38.02 4.82 -8.70
C LYS A 39 -36.97 4.05 -9.49
N PHE A 40 -37.47 3.36 -10.54
CA PHE A 40 -36.74 2.67 -11.61
C PHE A 40 -36.40 1.18 -11.41
N SER A 41 -37.40 0.29 -11.34
CA SER A 41 -37.21 -1.05 -11.93
C SER A 41 -38.53 -1.65 -12.43
N ASN A 42 -38.54 -2.12 -13.68
CA ASN A 42 -39.67 -2.80 -14.32
C ASN A 42 -39.83 -4.28 -13.88
N ASN A 43 -39.27 -4.68 -12.72
CA ASN A 43 -39.36 -6.04 -12.20
C ASN A 43 -40.21 -6.08 -10.89
N PRO A 44 -41.38 -6.74 -10.88
CA PRO A 44 -42.31 -6.75 -9.73
C PRO A 44 -41.85 -7.61 -8.54
N GLN A 45 -40.58 -8.03 -8.50
CA GLN A 45 -40.02 -8.93 -7.48
C GLN A 45 -38.90 -8.29 -6.63
N PHE A 46 -38.36 -7.13 -7.04
CA PHE A 46 -37.30 -6.42 -6.33
C PHE A 46 -37.83 -5.13 -5.72
N SER A 47 -37.50 -4.88 -4.45
CA SER A 47 -37.45 -3.53 -3.91
C SER A 47 -36.03 -3.24 -3.45
N SER A 48 -35.42 -2.19 -4.00
CA SER A 48 -34.13 -1.66 -3.54
C SER A 48 -34.36 -0.85 -2.28
N THR A 49 -33.70 -1.25 -1.20
CA THR A 49 -33.74 -0.51 0.07
C THR A 49 -32.32 -0.26 0.53
N THR A 50 -32.15 0.68 1.44
CA THR A 50 -30.87 0.90 2.10
C THR A 50 -30.97 0.55 3.58
N ILE A 51 -29.92 -0.09 4.11
CA ILE A 51 -29.77 -0.35 5.53
C ILE A 51 -28.66 0.54 6.05
N MET A 52 -28.93 1.26 7.13
CA MET A 52 -27.91 1.96 7.90
C MET A 52 -27.25 0.99 8.87
N MET A 53 -25.97 0.71 8.66
CA MET A 53 -25.15 -0.12 9.56
C MET A 53 -24.24 0.79 10.38
N GLU A 54 -24.41 0.75 11.70
CA GLU A 54 -23.59 1.47 12.65
C GLU A 54 -22.46 0.56 13.18
N HIS A 55 -21.21 0.96 12.93
CA HIS A 55 -20.02 0.34 13.51
C HIS A 55 -19.27 1.37 14.36
N GLY A 56 -19.49 1.36 15.67
CA GLY A 56 -18.97 2.40 16.57
C GLY A 56 -19.56 3.75 16.20
N TYR A 57 -18.72 4.78 16.01
CA TYR A 57 -19.18 6.13 15.63
C TYR A 57 -19.46 6.30 14.12
N ASN A 58 -19.32 5.25 13.31
CA ASN A 58 -19.51 5.32 11.87
C ASN A 58 -20.84 4.70 11.46
N VAL A 59 -21.75 5.53 10.92
CA VAL A 59 -22.98 5.09 10.27
C VAL A 59 -22.74 5.02 8.77
N GLN A 60 -23.02 3.87 8.16
CA GLN A 60 -22.88 3.66 6.72
C GLN A 60 -24.18 3.16 6.11
N GLU A 61 -24.59 3.77 5.02
CA GLU A 61 -25.73 3.34 4.24
C GLU A 61 -25.28 2.27 3.21
N LEU A 62 -25.84 1.07 3.32
CA LEU A 62 -25.54 -0.06 2.44
C LEU A 62 -26.78 -0.44 1.62
N PRO A 63 -26.63 -0.66 0.29
CA PRO A 63 -27.75 -1.10 -0.52
C PRO A 63 -28.08 -2.57 -0.23
N VAL A 64 -29.37 -2.85 -0.07
CA VAL A 64 -29.91 -4.18 0.20
C VAL A 64 -31.08 -4.47 -0.73
N VAL A 65 -31.15 -5.72 -1.16
CA VAL A 65 -32.22 -6.22 -2.01
C VAL A 65 -33.25 -6.91 -1.13
N VAL A 66 -34.49 -6.45 -1.22
CA VAL A 66 -35.61 -7.08 -0.53
C VAL A 66 -36.43 -7.83 -1.56
N ARG A 67 -36.56 -9.16 -1.38
CA ARG A 67 -37.43 -10.02 -2.17
C ARG A 67 -38.82 -10.00 -1.56
N LYS A 68 -39.84 -9.70 -2.37
CA LYS A 68 -41.23 -9.83 -1.97
C LYS A 68 -41.66 -11.30 -2.09
N LEU A 69 -41.70 -12.00 -0.96
CA LEU A 69 -42.17 -13.39 -0.89
C LEU A 69 -43.69 -13.45 -1.00
N LYS A 70 -44.20 -14.40 -1.80
CA LYS A 70 -45.64 -14.66 -1.92
C LYS A 70 -46.14 -15.71 -0.91
N ASP A 71 -45.25 -16.60 -0.44
CA ASP A 71 -45.54 -17.62 0.55
C ASP A 71 -44.37 -17.80 1.54
N PHE A 72 -44.68 -17.90 2.85
CA PHE A 72 -43.70 -18.08 3.92
C PHE A 72 -43.04 -19.47 3.95
N SER A 73 -43.55 -20.43 3.16
CA SER A 73 -43.05 -21.80 3.06
C SER A 73 -41.67 -21.92 2.40
N GLU A 74 -41.17 -20.86 1.77
CA GLU A 74 -39.84 -20.80 1.13
C GLU A 74 -38.69 -20.53 2.14
N ILE A 75 -38.98 -20.02 3.34
CA ILE A 75 -37.97 -19.67 4.36
C ILE A 75 -37.63 -20.86 5.28
N VAL A 76 -38.51 -21.86 5.37
CA VAL A 76 -38.28 -23.01 6.24
C VAL A 76 -37.32 -23.97 5.54
N GLU A 77 -36.07 -24.02 6.02
CA GLU A 77 -35.13 -25.10 5.71
C GLU A 77 -35.84 -26.45 5.82
N LYS A 78 -36.11 -27.09 4.68
CA LYS A 78 -36.48 -28.51 4.70
C LYS A 78 -35.26 -29.27 5.25
N PRO A 79 -35.45 -30.21 6.20
CA PRO A 79 -34.37 -31.06 6.67
C PRO A 79 -33.74 -31.80 5.47
N PRO A 80 -32.45 -32.20 5.57
CA PRO A 80 -31.72 -32.77 4.45
C PRO A 80 -32.44 -34.03 4.00
N VAL A 81 -33.08 -33.96 2.83
CA VAL A 81 -33.51 -35.17 2.12
C VAL A 81 -32.22 -35.79 1.61
N GLU A 82 -31.97 -37.04 2.03
CA GLU A 82 -30.89 -37.86 1.49
C GLU A 82 -30.82 -37.70 -0.03
N PRO A 83 -29.62 -37.56 -0.63
CA PRO A 83 -29.50 -37.38 -2.06
C PRO A 83 -30.12 -38.61 -2.73
N ALA A 84 -31.26 -38.43 -3.40
CA ALA A 84 -31.82 -39.45 -4.25
C ALA A 84 -30.76 -39.76 -5.32
N LYS A 85 -30.12 -40.92 -5.18
CA LYS A 85 -29.31 -41.51 -6.25
C LYS A 85 -30.24 -41.70 -7.46
N SER A 86 -30.13 -40.86 -8.49
CA SER A 86 -30.56 -41.20 -9.84
C SER A 86 -29.31 -41.52 -10.68
N PRO A 87 -28.93 -42.81 -10.83
CA PRO A 87 -27.89 -43.20 -11.78
C PRO A 87 -28.36 -43.08 -13.26
N SER A 88 -29.59 -42.61 -13.51
CA SER A 88 -30.21 -42.53 -14.83
C SER A 88 -30.11 -41.17 -15.52
N ASP A 89 -29.76 -40.09 -14.81
CA ASP A 89 -29.81 -38.73 -15.38
C ASP A 89 -28.51 -38.31 -16.09
N SER A 90 -27.36 -38.87 -15.70
CA SER A 90 -26.08 -38.62 -16.38
C SER A 90 -25.97 -39.33 -17.73
N HIS A 91 -26.55 -40.53 -17.85
CA HIS A 91 -26.58 -41.29 -19.11
C HIS A 91 -27.46 -40.62 -20.17
N ASN A 92 -28.59 -40.04 -19.75
CA ASN A 92 -29.46 -39.26 -20.63
C ASN A 92 -28.83 -37.92 -21.05
N TYR A 93 -28.03 -37.28 -20.18
CA TYR A 93 -27.34 -36.03 -20.51
C TYR A 93 -26.37 -36.18 -21.70
N HIS A 94 -25.55 -37.23 -21.70
CA HIS A 94 -24.59 -37.49 -22.78
C HIS A 94 -25.27 -37.83 -24.11
N LEU A 95 -26.33 -38.64 -24.12
CA LEU A 95 -27.11 -38.94 -25.33
C LEU A 95 -27.73 -37.67 -25.95
N ILE A 96 -28.26 -36.78 -25.11
CA ILE A 96 -28.88 -35.53 -25.55
C ILE A 96 -27.81 -34.57 -26.09
N GLN A 97 -26.63 -34.53 -25.50
CA GLN A 97 -25.51 -33.70 -25.97
C GLN A 97 -24.97 -34.18 -27.31
N GLU A 98 -24.91 -35.50 -27.55
CA GLU A 98 -24.56 -36.09 -28.86
C GLU A 98 -25.60 -35.74 -29.96
N GLU A 99 -26.89 -35.74 -29.65
CA GLU A 99 -27.93 -35.33 -30.62
C GLU A 99 -27.88 -33.84 -30.96
N PHE A 100 -27.57 -32.97 -29.99
CA PHE A 100 -27.37 -31.55 -30.27
C PHE A 100 -26.04 -31.28 -31.01
N GLN A 101 -24.97 -32.05 -30.76
CA GLN A 101 -23.71 -31.97 -31.51
C GLN A 101 -23.88 -32.28 -33.00
N GLN A 102 -24.86 -33.11 -33.37
CA GLN A 102 -25.20 -33.42 -34.77
C GLN A 102 -25.91 -32.28 -35.52
N CYS A 103 -26.41 -31.25 -34.81
CA CYS A 103 -27.06 -30.10 -35.44
C CYS A 103 -26.01 -29.17 -36.07
N SER A 104 -26.09 -28.90 -37.38
CA SER A 104 -25.12 -28.08 -38.11
C SER A 104 -25.54 -26.62 -38.29
N ASP A 105 -26.83 -26.30 -38.15
CA ASP A 105 -27.37 -24.95 -38.28
C ASP A 105 -28.31 -24.61 -37.11
N LEU A 106 -28.48 -23.30 -36.80
CA LEU A 106 -29.35 -22.84 -35.70
C LEU A 106 -30.81 -23.32 -35.88
N ARG A 107 -31.24 -23.51 -37.13
CA ARG A 107 -32.58 -24.04 -37.46
C ARG A 107 -32.78 -25.48 -37.00
N ASP A 108 -31.74 -26.30 -37.03
CA ASP A 108 -31.81 -27.70 -36.62
C ASP A 108 -31.96 -27.79 -35.10
N VAL A 109 -31.24 -26.94 -34.36
CA VAL A 109 -31.39 -26.85 -32.90
C VAL A 109 -32.81 -26.43 -32.51
N PHE A 110 -33.38 -25.42 -33.16
CA PHE A 110 -34.76 -24.97 -32.89
C PHE A 110 -35.84 -25.98 -33.32
N THR A 111 -35.60 -26.82 -34.35
CA THR A 111 -36.54 -27.88 -34.76
C THR A 111 -36.46 -29.11 -33.87
N LEU A 112 -35.30 -29.39 -33.28
CA LEU A 112 -35.13 -30.44 -32.27
C LEU A 112 -35.83 -30.03 -30.97
N LEU A 113 -35.67 -28.76 -30.58
CA LEU A 113 -36.37 -28.16 -29.44
C LEU A 113 -37.91 -28.12 -29.60
N SER A 114 -38.43 -27.97 -30.82
CA SER A 114 -39.88 -27.97 -31.05
C SER A 114 -40.50 -29.37 -31.03
N LYS A 115 -39.71 -30.42 -31.21
CA LYS A 115 -40.13 -31.83 -31.09
C LYS A 115 -40.13 -32.32 -29.63
N CYS A 116 -39.45 -31.64 -28.72
CA CYS A 116 -39.43 -31.99 -27.30
C CYS A 116 -40.76 -31.62 -26.61
N THR A 117 -41.50 -32.61 -26.10
CA THR A 117 -42.78 -32.42 -25.40
C THR A 117 -42.63 -31.79 -24.01
N LYS A 118 -41.48 -32.01 -23.35
CA LYS A 118 -41.07 -31.32 -22.12
C LYS A 118 -39.61 -30.91 -22.23
N ILE A 119 -39.35 -29.60 -22.09
CA ILE A 119 -37.99 -29.05 -22.02
C ILE A 119 -37.49 -29.30 -20.59
N THR A 120 -36.62 -30.29 -20.40
CA THR A 120 -35.91 -30.50 -19.13
C THR A 120 -34.69 -29.57 -19.03
N PRO A 121 -34.24 -29.23 -17.80
CA PRO A 121 -33.02 -28.49 -17.51
C PRO A 121 -31.83 -28.84 -18.42
N ASN A 122 -31.55 -30.14 -18.55
CA ASN A 122 -30.42 -30.69 -19.29
C ASN A 122 -30.54 -30.50 -20.81
N ILE A 123 -31.75 -30.61 -21.37
CA ILE A 123 -32.04 -30.33 -22.79
C ILE A 123 -31.88 -28.84 -23.09
N ALA A 124 -32.35 -27.99 -22.17
CA ALA A 124 -32.21 -26.55 -22.31
C ALA A 124 -30.75 -26.10 -22.27
N LEU A 125 -29.93 -26.77 -21.44
CA LEU A 125 -28.51 -26.52 -21.30
C LEU A 125 -27.72 -26.92 -22.55
N GLY A 126 -27.88 -28.16 -23.01
CA GLY A 126 -27.25 -28.65 -24.23
C GLY A 126 -27.65 -27.88 -25.48
N ALA A 127 -28.90 -27.42 -25.56
CA ALA A 127 -29.36 -26.57 -26.65
C ALA A 127 -28.69 -25.18 -26.64
N ILE A 128 -28.48 -24.57 -25.47
CA ILE A 128 -27.80 -23.27 -25.35
C ILE A 128 -26.30 -23.39 -25.64
N GLU A 129 -25.63 -24.45 -25.14
CA GLU A 129 -24.23 -24.74 -25.46
C GLU A 129 -24.01 -24.92 -26.97
N ARG A 130 -24.92 -25.62 -27.66
CA ARG A 130 -24.83 -25.81 -29.11
C ARG A 130 -25.13 -24.55 -29.91
N ILE A 131 -26.14 -23.76 -29.50
CA ILE A 131 -26.42 -22.44 -30.09
C ILE A 131 -25.16 -21.56 -30.00
N TYR A 132 -24.45 -21.63 -28.88
CA TYR A 132 -23.18 -20.93 -28.67
C TYR A 132 -22.06 -21.43 -29.61
N ASP A 133 -21.87 -22.75 -29.75
CA ASP A 133 -20.83 -23.31 -30.64
C ASP A 133 -21.03 -22.90 -32.10
N LEU A 134 -22.29 -22.82 -32.55
CA LEU A 134 -22.65 -22.41 -33.90
C LEU A 134 -22.42 -20.90 -34.12
N GLU A 135 -22.66 -20.06 -33.11
CA GLU A 135 -22.38 -18.62 -33.18
C GLU A 135 -20.87 -18.29 -33.17
N LYS A 136 -20.07 -19.06 -32.43
CA LYS A 136 -18.61 -18.88 -32.37
C LYS A 136 -17.92 -19.19 -33.71
N GLN A 137 -18.56 -20.02 -34.55
CA GLN A 137 -18.06 -20.37 -35.88
C GLN A 137 -18.47 -19.34 -36.97
N SER A 138 -19.52 -18.54 -36.73
CA SER A 138 -20.07 -17.57 -37.67
C SER A 138 -19.64 -16.13 -37.34
N ILE A 139 -18.34 -15.84 -37.28
CA ILE A 139 -17.82 -14.51 -36.90
C ILE A 139 -17.98 -13.47 -38.03
N ASP A 140 -18.20 -13.88 -39.29
CA ASP A 140 -18.40 -12.95 -40.40
C ASP A 140 -19.73 -13.22 -41.10
N LEU A 141 -20.79 -12.51 -40.72
CA LEU A 141 -21.85 -12.06 -41.65
C LEU A 141 -22.80 -11.07 -40.98
N ASP A 142 -22.55 -9.81 -41.32
CA ASP A 142 -23.45 -8.66 -41.44
C ASP A 142 -24.78 -8.61 -40.67
N SER A 143 -24.94 -7.43 -40.07
CA SER A 143 -26.12 -6.76 -39.53
C SER A 143 -27.37 -6.74 -40.44
N LYS A 144 -27.90 -7.90 -40.84
CA LYS A 144 -29.14 -8.03 -41.64
C LYS A 144 -30.15 -9.08 -41.13
N SER A 145 -29.94 -9.71 -39.98
CA SER A 145 -30.88 -10.70 -39.42
C SER A 145 -31.79 -10.15 -38.31
N ILE A 146 -31.98 -8.83 -38.21
CA ILE A 146 -32.82 -8.16 -37.18
C ILE A 146 -34.29 -8.64 -37.21
N HIS A 147 -34.75 -9.32 -38.26
CA HIS A 147 -36.10 -9.87 -38.37
C HIS A 147 -36.24 -11.40 -38.27
N ILE A 148 -35.18 -12.14 -37.92
CA ILE A 148 -35.26 -13.59 -37.74
C ILE A 148 -35.79 -13.92 -36.33
N ASN A 149 -37.14 -13.95 -36.24
CA ASN A 149 -37.99 -14.76 -35.35
C ASN A 149 -38.38 -14.26 -33.94
N LEU A 150 -39.50 -13.52 -33.88
CA LEU A 150 -40.36 -13.41 -32.68
C LEU A 150 -40.69 -14.77 -32.04
N ALA A 151 -40.87 -15.82 -32.85
CA ALA A 151 -41.12 -17.19 -32.38
C ALA A 151 -39.89 -17.87 -31.76
N LYS A 152 -38.67 -17.59 -32.27
CA LYS A 152 -37.43 -18.09 -31.68
C LYS A 152 -37.09 -17.32 -30.40
N GLY A 153 -37.42 -16.03 -30.32
CA GLY A 153 -37.37 -15.25 -29.09
C GLY A 153 -38.27 -15.81 -27.97
N ALA A 154 -39.46 -16.33 -28.30
CA ALA A 154 -40.36 -16.96 -27.33
C ALA A 154 -39.87 -18.35 -26.87
N ILE A 155 -39.31 -19.16 -27.78
CA ILE A 155 -38.70 -20.45 -27.46
C ILE A 155 -37.47 -20.24 -26.58
N LEU A 156 -36.66 -19.22 -26.89
CA LEU A 156 -35.52 -18.82 -26.09
C LEU A 156 -35.95 -18.30 -24.72
N ASP A 157 -36.95 -17.41 -24.61
CA ASP A 157 -37.45 -16.94 -23.31
C ASP A 157 -38.02 -18.10 -22.47
N LYS A 158 -38.58 -19.14 -23.11
CA LYS A 158 -39.02 -20.38 -22.45
C LYS A 158 -37.85 -21.25 -21.99
N LEU A 159 -36.82 -21.41 -22.82
CA LEU A 159 -35.58 -22.14 -22.46
C LEU A 159 -34.83 -21.43 -21.34
N LEU A 160 -34.65 -20.12 -21.45
CA LEU A 160 -34.01 -19.28 -20.45
C LEU A 160 -34.80 -19.28 -19.14
N LYS A 161 -36.14 -19.25 -19.16
CA LYS A 161 -36.97 -19.45 -17.95
C LYS A 161 -36.82 -20.83 -17.33
N VAL A 162 -36.55 -21.87 -18.13
CA VAL A 162 -36.28 -23.22 -17.63
C VAL A 162 -34.87 -23.31 -17.05
N VAL A 163 -33.88 -22.66 -17.65
CA VAL A 163 -32.49 -22.56 -17.18
C VAL A 163 -32.37 -21.70 -15.92
N VAL A 164 -33.12 -20.60 -15.82
CA VAL A 164 -33.22 -19.79 -14.59
C VAL A 164 -33.75 -20.63 -13.41
N LYS A 165 -34.61 -21.61 -13.68
CA LYS A 165 -35.16 -22.54 -12.68
C LYS A 165 -34.25 -23.73 -12.33
N THR A 166 -33.10 -23.91 -12.96
CA THR A 166 -32.19 -25.03 -12.65
C THR A 166 -31.35 -24.69 -11.43
N GLU A 167 -31.06 -25.63 -10.53
CA GLU A 167 -30.20 -25.36 -9.37
C GLU A 167 -28.71 -25.20 -9.74
N ASP A 168 -28.35 -25.55 -10.98
CA ASP A 168 -26.97 -25.49 -11.43
C ASP A 168 -26.52 -24.03 -11.65
N THR A 169 -25.54 -23.65 -10.85
CA THR A 169 -25.03 -22.28 -10.77
C THR A 169 -23.82 -22.07 -11.68
N GLN A 170 -23.04 -23.14 -11.94
CA GLN A 170 -21.83 -23.04 -12.77
C GLN A 170 -22.20 -22.77 -14.24
N THR A 171 -23.27 -23.37 -14.71
CA THR A 171 -23.75 -23.18 -16.07
C THR A 171 -24.35 -21.80 -16.31
N ILE A 172 -25.03 -21.21 -15.33
CA ILE A 172 -25.47 -19.82 -15.41
C ILE A 172 -24.27 -18.85 -15.41
N LEU A 173 -23.23 -19.13 -14.63
CA LEU A 173 -21.99 -18.34 -14.65
C LEU A 173 -21.25 -18.47 -15.99
N ASN A 174 -21.19 -19.67 -16.56
CA ASN A 174 -20.61 -19.90 -17.89
C ASN A 174 -21.40 -19.17 -18.98
N ILE A 175 -22.74 -19.22 -18.93
CA ILE A 175 -23.63 -18.48 -19.84
C ILE A 175 -23.40 -16.98 -19.71
N LEU A 176 -23.25 -16.44 -18.49
CA LEU A 176 -22.94 -15.02 -18.29
C LEU A 176 -21.56 -14.64 -18.87
N ASN A 177 -20.53 -15.45 -18.64
CA ASN A 177 -19.17 -15.23 -19.14
C ASN A 177 -19.04 -15.33 -20.67
N THR A 178 -20.09 -15.72 -21.41
CA THR A 178 -20.05 -15.79 -22.88
C THR A 178 -20.16 -14.41 -23.55
N VAL A 179 -19.38 -14.23 -24.62
CA VAL A 179 -19.44 -13.06 -25.51
C VAL A 179 -20.29 -13.43 -26.72
N SER A 180 -21.62 -13.36 -26.58
CA SER A 180 -22.57 -13.49 -27.69
C SER A 180 -23.49 -12.27 -27.72
N THR A 181 -23.61 -11.65 -28.90
CA THR A 181 -24.55 -10.55 -29.20
C THR A 181 -26.01 -11.00 -29.09
N PHE A 182 -26.29 -12.31 -29.15
CA PHE A 182 -27.62 -12.90 -29.03
C PHE A 182 -28.04 -13.10 -27.56
N MET A 183 -27.08 -13.33 -26.65
CA MET A 183 -27.33 -13.48 -25.20
C MET A 183 -27.34 -12.16 -24.42
N GLU A 184 -26.76 -11.10 -24.97
CA GLU A 184 -26.60 -9.78 -24.37
C GLU A 184 -27.87 -9.18 -23.73
N PRO A 185 -29.07 -9.21 -24.37
CA PRO A 185 -30.30 -8.67 -23.77
C PRO A 185 -30.86 -9.51 -22.60
N TYR A 186 -30.41 -10.75 -22.43
CA TYR A 186 -30.90 -11.67 -21.39
C TYR A 186 -29.95 -11.83 -20.20
N LYS A 187 -28.71 -11.32 -20.30
CA LYS A 187 -27.71 -11.35 -19.22
C LYS A 187 -28.23 -10.71 -17.91
N HIS A 188 -29.07 -9.67 -18.01
CA HIS A 188 -29.70 -9.05 -16.83
C HIS A 188 -30.65 -10.00 -16.07
N LYS A 189 -31.39 -10.87 -16.77
CA LYS A 189 -32.28 -11.83 -16.11
C LYS A 189 -31.49 -12.90 -15.35
N PHE A 190 -30.33 -13.29 -15.88
CA PHE A 190 -29.41 -14.19 -15.20
C PHE A 190 -28.69 -13.54 -14.02
N SER A 191 -28.33 -12.25 -14.12
CA SER A 191 -27.78 -11.52 -12.96
C SER A 191 -28.80 -11.39 -11.83
N ASP A 192 -30.07 -11.17 -12.16
CA ASP A 192 -31.17 -11.09 -11.21
C ASP A 192 -31.42 -12.45 -10.53
N GLU A 193 -31.37 -13.56 -11.28
CA GLU A 193 -31.48 -14.91 -10.72
C GLU A 193 -30.28 -15.29 -9.84
N LEU A 194 -29.06 -14.95 -10.25
CA LEU A 194 -27.90 -15.15 -9.39
C LEU A 194 -28.02 -14.33 -8.12
N LEU A 195 -28.52 -13.11 -8.18
CA LEU A 195 -28.79 -12.29 -7.00
C LEU A 195 -29.82 -12.96 -6.06
N PHE A 196 -30.84 -13.65 -6.59
CA PHE A 196 -31.74 -14.48 -5.76
C PHE A 196 -31.01 -15.64 -5.10
N ARG A 197 -30.09 -16.31 -5.80
CA ARG A 197 -29.28 -17.39 -5.22
C ARG A 197 -28.28 -16.91 -4.18
N VAL A 198 -27.81 -15.66 -4.30
CA VAL A 198 -27.01 -14.99 -3.25
C VAL A 198 -27.87 -14.87 -1.98
N LEU A 199 -29.10 -14.35 -2.11
CA LEU A 199 -30.02 -14.16 -0.97
C LEU A 199 -30.49 -15.48 -0.35
N ASP A 200 -30.68 -16.52 -1.17
CA ASP A 200 -31.07 -17.87 -0.71
C ASP A 200 -29.86 -18.66 -0.13
N ASN A 201 -28.68 -18.05 -0.01
CA ASN A 201 -27.45 -18.71 0.44
C ASN A 201 -27.04 -19.95 -0.36
N LYS A 202 -27.28 -19.99 -1.67
CA LYS A 202 -26.99 -21.16 -2.52
C LYS A 202 -25.65 -21.12 -3.28
N LEU A 203 -24.99 -19.97 -3.34
CA LEU A 203 -23.73 -19.77 -4.10
C LEU A 203 -22.47 -19.96 -3.28
N SER A 204 -21.52 -20.81 -3.70
CA SER A 204 -20.22 -20.91 -3.02
C SER A 204 -19.42 -19.60 -3.09
N VAL A 205 -18.46 -19.42 -2.16
CA VAL A 205 -17.59 -18.23 -2.15
C VAL A 205 -16.83 -18.05 -3.48
N GLU A 206 -16.41 -19.15 -4.12
CA GLU A 206 -15.76 -19.13 -5.43
C GLU A 206 -16.70 -18.69 -6.54
N GLN A 207 -17.95 -19.18 -6.52
CA GLN A 207 -19.00 -18.78 -7.47
C GLN A 207 -19.38 -17.31 -7.30
N LEU A 208 -19.46 -16.81 -6.06
CA LEU A 208 -19.64 -15.38 -5.77
C LEU A 208 -18.47 -14.56 -6.32
N CYS A 209 -17.24 -15.04 -6.16
CA CYS A 209 -16.06 -14.38 -6.72
C CYS A 209 -16.08 -14.33 -8.25
N GLN A 210 -16.46 -15.43 -8.90
CA GLN A 210 -16.58 -15.50 -10.37
C GLN A 210 -17.69 -14.59 -10.89
N PHE A 211 -18.84 -14.58 -10.22
CA PHE A 211 -19.96 -13.70 -10.56
C PHE A 211 -19.55 -12.22 -10.46
N LEU A 212 -18.85 -11.86 -9.38
CA LEU A 212 -18.44 -10.49 -9.16
C LEU A 212 -17.33 -10.07 -10.13
N LYS A 213 -16.41 -10.97 -10.50
CA LYS A 213 -15.44 -10.73 -11.60
C LYS A 213 -16.15 -10.44 -12.93
N PHE A 214 -17.20 -11.19 -13.25
CA PHE A 214 -18.02 -10.94 -14.44
C PHE A 214 -18.65 -9.54 -14.42
N LEU A 215 -19.25 -9.16 -13.29
CA LEU A 215 -19.87 -7.84 -13.14
C LEU A 215 -18.82 -6.71 -13.22
N ILE A 216 -17.64 -6.91 -12.66
CA ILE A 216 -16.52 -5.96 -12.71
C ILE A 216 -16.03 -5.72 -14.14
N ASN A 217 -15.94 -6.77 -14.96
CA ASN A 217 -15.50 -6.65 -16.35
C ASN A 217 -16.54 -5.92 -17.22
N ASN A 218 -17.83 -5.98 -16.87
CA ASN A 218 -18.93 -5.35 -17.60
C ASN A 218 -19.47 -4.06 -16.92
N LYS A 219 -18.62 -3.34 -16.19
CA LYS A 219 -18.94 -2.10 -15.45
C LYS A 219 -19.56 -0.97 -16.30
N SER A 220 -19.58 -1.07 -17.62
CA SER A 220 -20.19 -0.08 -18.52
C SER A 220 -21.72 0.00 -18.36
N ASP A 221 -22.37 -1.05 -17.85
CA ASP A 221 -23.81 -1.04 -17.61
C ASP A 221 -24.17 -0.53 -16.19
N PRO A 222 -25.05 0.47 -16.06
CA PRO A 222 -25.47 0.97 -14.74
C PRO A 222 -26.14 -0.09 -13.86
N LYS A 223 -26.86 -1.07 -14.44
CA LYS A 223 -27.52 -2.13 -13.67
C LYS A 223 -26.53 -3.07 -13.00
N TYR A 224 -25.42 -3.39 -13.66
CA TYR A 224 -24.38 -4.23 -13.06
C TYR A 224 -23.65 -3.49 -11.95
N CYS A 225 -23.45 -2.18 -12.08
CA CYS A 225 -22.87 -1.35 -11.01
C CYS A 225 -23.72 -1.37 -9.73
N GLU A 226 -25.04 -1.33 -9.85
CA GLU A 226 -25.93 -1.43 -8.68
C GLU A 226 -25.91 -2.83 -8.07
N THR A 227 -25.88 -3.88 -8.91
CA THR A 227 -25.85 -5.27 -8.45
C THR A 227 -24.55 -5.61 -7.72
N ILE A 228 -23.41 -5.06 -8.15
CA ILE A 228 -22.09 -5.24 -7.50
C ILE A 228 -22.16 -4.91 -6.01
N ASP A 229 -22.69 -3.74 -5.66
CA ASP A 229 -22.74 -3.29 -4.27
C ASP A 229 -23.81 -3.99 -3.45
N LYS A 230 -24.70 -4.80 -4.05
CA LYS A 230 -25.72 -5.61 -3.36
C LYS A 230 -25.20 -7.00 -2.96
N LEU A 231 -24.08 -7.46 -3.53
CA LEU A 231 -23.53 -8.81 -3.30
C LEU A 231 -22.84 -9.00 -1.95
N TRP A 232 -22.61 -7.93 -1.19
CA TRP A 232 -21.97 -8.00 0.11
C TRP A 232 -22.71 -8.89 1.12
N VAL A 233 -24.05 -8.99 1.00
CA VAL A 233 -24.89 -9.82 1.86
C VAL A 233 -24.44 -11.28 1.78
N GLY A 234 -24.18 -11.79 0.57
CA GLY A 234 -23.71 -13.17 0.37
C GLY A 234 -22.33 -13.43 0.99
N PHE A 235 -21.43 -12.45 0.99
CA PHE A 235 -20.13 -12.59 1.64
C PHE A 235 -20.23 -12.58 3.17
N VAL A 236 -21.13 -11.78 3.74
CA VAL A 236 -21.34 -11.72 5.20
C VAL A 236 -22.02 -12.99 5.72
N GLU A 237 -23.02 -13.50 5.01
CA GLU A 237 -23.72 -14.72 5.42
C GLU A 237 -22.80 -15.94 5.31
N ARG A 238 -21.98 -16.03 4.25
CA ARG A 238 -21.00 -17.12 4.04
C ARG A 238 -19.62 -16.88 4.65
N HIS A 239 -19.53 -16.04 5.68
CA HIS A 239 -18.27 -15.78 6.40
C HIS A 239 -17.58 -17.05 6.94
N ALA A 240 -18.34 -18.10 7.26
CA ALA A 240 -17.81 -19.37 7.75
C ALA A 240 -17.06 -20.17 6.68
N ASP A 241 -17.41 -20.01 5.40
CA ASP A 241 -16.86 -20.78 4.27
C ASP A 241 -15.59 -20.15 3.67
N VAL A 242 -15.13 -19.02 4.21
CA VAL A 242 -13.92 -18.33 3.75
C VAL A 242 -12.69 -19.11 4.18
N ASN A 243 -11.97 -19.67 3.20
CA ASN A 243 -10.77 -20.49 3.36
C ASN A 243 -9.50 -19.79 2.83
N GLU A 244 -8.34 -20.41 3.04
CA GLU A 244 -6.99 -19.92 2.66
C GLU A 244 -6.81 -19.58 1.18
N THR A 245 -7.48 -20.31 0.29
CA THR A 245 -7.43 -20.09 -1.16
C THR A 245 -8.40 -18.99 -1.60
N ASN A 246 -9.55 -18.90 -0.93
CA ASN A 246 -10.65 -18.06 -1.38
C ASN A 246 -10.51 -16.63 -0.86
N ILE A 247 -9.81 -16.43 0.26
CA ILE A 247 -9.56 -15.10 0.82
C ILE A 247 -8.83 -14.19 -0.17
N SER A 248 -7.82 -14.68 -0.90
CA SER A 248 -7.09 -13.87 -1.89
C SER A 248 -7.98 -13.47 -3.07
N HIS A 249 -8.88 -14.37 -3.48
CA HIS A 249 -9.88 -14.08 -4.52
C HIS A 249 -10.88 -13.01 -4.10
N ILE A 250 -11.33 -13.01 -2.84
CA ILE A 250 -12.23 -11.96 -2.33
C ILE A 250 -11.47 -10.62 -2.24
N PHE A 251 -10.22 -10.61 -1.76
CA PHE A 251 -9.38 -9.40 -1.76
C PHE A 251 -9.21 -8.84 -3.19
N ALA A 252 -8.88 -9.70 -4.16
CA ALA A 252 -8.71 -9.30 -5.54
C ALA A 252 -9.95 -8.61 -6.14
N ILE A 253 -11.13 -8.86 -5.59
CA ILE A 253 -12.42 -8.36 -6.08
C ILE A 253 -12.84 -7.05 -5.41
N LEU A 254 -12.21 -6.66 -4.29
CA LEU A 254 -12.55 -5.44 -3.55
C LEU A 254 -12.50 -4.15 -4.39
N HIS A 255 -11.63 -4.08 -5.40
CA HIS A 255 -11.54 -2.94 -6.32
C HIS A 255 -12.83 -2.71 -7.15
N GLY A 256 -13.73 -3.68 -7.17
CA GLY A 256 -15.05 -3.59 -7.80
C GLY A 256 -16.08 -2.83 -6.98
N LEU A 257 -15.99 -2.91 -5.65
CA LEU A 257 -17.04 -2.47 -4.72
C LEU A 257 -16.87 -1.00 -4.35
N LYS A 258 -17.96 -0.25 -4.23
CA LYS A 258 -17.95 1.17 -3.82
C LYS A 258 -18.55 1.33 -2.43
N LEU A 259 -19.87 1.23 -2.32
CA LEU A 259 -20.59 1.45 -1.06
C LEU A 259 -20.40 0.29 -0.09
N SER A 260 -20.33 -0.94 -0.59
CA SER A 260 -20.25 -2.13 0.24
C SER A 260 -18.82 -2.52 0.67
N LYS A 261 -17.81 -1.84 0.11
CA LYS A 261 -16.40 -2.16 0.27
C LYS A 261 -15.96 -2.23 1.73
N LYS A 262 -16.36 -1.27 2.57
CA LYS A 262 -15.96 -1.22 3.99
C LYS A 262 -16.47 -2.40 4.80
N THR A 263 -17.69 -2.85 4.56
CA THR A 263 -18.30 -3.98 5.26
C THR A 263 -17.60 -5.29 4.91
N VAL A 264 -17.36 -5.52 3.62
CA VAL A 264 -16.60 -6.70 3.15
C VAL A 264 -15.16 -6.65 3.66
N LEU A 265 -14.57 -5.46 3.71
CA LEU A 265 -13.22 -5.27 4.24
C LEU A 265 -13.11 -5.62 5.73
N ASN A 266 -14.05 -5.17 6.57
CA ASN A 266 -14.08 -5.54 7.99
C ASN A 266 -14.22 -7.05 8.20
N LEU A 267 -15.00 -7.72 7.35
CA LEU A 267 -15.13 -9.17 7.35
C LEU A 267 -13.79 -9.84 7.02
N LEU A 268 -13.12 -9.35 5.98
CA LEU A 268 -11.82 -9.86 5.55
C LEU A 268 -10.71 -9.58 6.57
N GLU A 269 -10.74 -8.45 7.26
CA GLU A 269 -9.81 -8.16 8.37
C GLU A 269 -9.93 -9.20 9.49
N GLN A 270 -11.17 -9.51 9.90
CA GLN A 270 -11.42 -10.55 10.91
C GLN A 270 -10.93 -11.92 10.43
N LYS A 271 -11.24 -12.29 9.18
CA LYS A 271 -10.83 -13.58 8.63
C LYS A 271 -9.33 -13.68 8.38
N LEU A 272 -8.68 -12.57 8.02
CA LEU A 272 -7.23 -12.49 7.90
C LEU A 272 -6.58 -12.71 9.27
N TYR A 273 -7.13 -12.12 10.33
CA TYR A 273 -6.66 -12.36 11.70
C TYR A 273 -6.87 -13.80 12.18
N ASP A 274 -7.92 -14.49 11.73
CA ASP A 274 -8.17 -15.87 12.12
C ASP A 274 -7.33 -16.87 11.31
N LEU A 275 -7.11 -16.62 10.02
CA LEU A 275 -6.53 -17.60 9.09
C LEU A 275 -5.07 -17.37 8.75
N TRP A 276 -4.44 -16.30 9.23
CA TRP A 276 -3.09 -15.90 8.80
C TRP A 276 -2.08 -17.04 8.80
N TYR A 277 -2.06 -17.89 9.84
CA TYR A 277 -1.06 -18.94 10.00
C TYR A 277 -1.09 -20.02 8.92
N LYS A 278 -2.18 -20.14 8.16
CA LYS A 278 -2.32 -21.11 7.07
C LYS A 278 -2.23 -20.50 5.67
N ILE A 279 -2.09 -19.18 5.56
CA ILE A 279 -2.03 -18.51 4.25
C ILE A 279 -0.70 -18.82 3.56
N ASN A 280 -0.78 -19.24 2.30
CA ASN A 280 0.38 -19.49 1.43
C ASN A 280 1.04 -18.20 0.93
N VAL A 281 2.29 -18.31 0.47
CA VAL A 281 3.08 -17.18 -0.03
C VAL A 281 2.39 -16.45 -1.19
N THR A 282 1.93 -17.20 -2.19
CA THR A 282 1.24 -16.66 -3.38
C THR A 282 -0.03 -15.90 -3.00
N SER A 283 -0.86 -16.49 -2.14
CA SER A 283 -2.08 -15.87 -1.63
C SER A 283 -1.79 -14.57 -0.87
N MET A 284 -0.71 -14.52 -0.07
CA MET A 284 -0.31 -13.29 0.63
C MET A 284 0.17 -12.20 -0.35
N GLN A 285 0.92 -12.57 -1.40
CA GLN A 285 1.35 -11.63 -2.42
C GLN A 285 0.17 -10.97 -3.14
N GLU A 286 -0.88 -11.75 -3.48
CA GLU A 286 -2.13 -11.25 -4.08
C GLU A 286 -2.91 -10.32 -3.13
N ILE A 287 -2.93 -10.63 -1.82
CA ILE A 287 -3.52 -9.76 -0.80
C ILE A 287 -2.78 -8.42 -0.75
N LEU A 288 -1.44 -8.45 -0.74
CA LEU A 288 -0.63 -7.23 -0.74
C LEU A 288 -0.77 -6.44 -2.05
N ASP A 289 -0.93 -7.09 -3.21
CA ASP A 289 -1.24 -6.41 -4.47
C ASP A 289 -2.55 -5.62 -4.38
N THR A 290 -3.55 -6.22 -3.72
CA THR A 290 -4.81 -5.54 -3.44
C THR A 290 -4.60 -4.34 -2.51
N PHE A 291 -3.77 -4.48 -1.46
CA PHE A 291 -3.48 -3.37 -0.55
C PHE A 291 -2.83 -2.19 -1.27
N VAL A 292 -1.87 -2.46 -2.15
CA VAL A 292 -1.19 -1.44 -2.96
C VAL A 292 -2.16 -0.75 -3.91
N ARG A 293 -3.03 -1.51 -4.60
CA ARG A 293 -4.01 -0.96 -5.56
C ARG A 293 -5.03 -0.06 -4.87
N GLU A 294 -5.56 -0.51 -3.74
CA GLU A 294 -6.61 0.20 -3.00
C GLU A 294 -6.06 1.26 -2.03
N LYS A 295 -4.73 1.43 -1.94
CA LYS A 295 -4.04 2.25 -0.93
C LYS A 295 -4.60 2.02 0.47
N TYR A 296 -4.81 0.75 0.79
CA TYR A 296 -5.47 0.34 2.01
C TYR A 296 -4.49 0.42 3.19
N LEU A 297 -4.91 1.10 4.25
CA LEU A 297 -4.08 1.41 5.42
C LEU A 297 -4.78 0.98 6.72
N SER A 298 -4.92 -0.34 6.92
CA SER A 298 -5.40 -0.87 8.20
C SER A 298 -4.25 -1.38 9.04
N MET A 299 -4.06 -0.76 10.20
CA MET A 299 -3.01 -1.13 11.16
C MET A 299 -3.15 -2.59 11.61
N GLN A 300 -4.38 -3.10 11.74
CA GLN A 300 -4.64 -4.48 12.18
C GLN A 300 -4.15 -5.49 11.14
N SER A 301 -4.50 -5.27 9.88
CA SER A 301 -4.08 -6.12 8.75
C SER A 301 -2.56 -6.15 8.61
N PHE A 302 -1.89 -5.01 8.76
CA PHE A 302 -0.44 -4.95 8.63
C PHE A 302 0.31 -5.66 9.76
N VAL A 303 -0.18 -5.60 11.00
CA VAL A 303 0.39 -6.38 12.11
C VAL A 303 0.27 -7.89 11.82
N VAL A 304 -0.84 -8.33 11.23
CA VAL A 304 -1.01 -9.73 10.83
C VAL A 304 -0.03 -10.12 9.72
N VAL A 305 0.15 -9.27 8.71
CA VAL A 305 1.17 -9.48 7.66
C VAL A 305 2.58 -9.58 8.27
N GLY A 306 2.93 -8.72 9.23
CA GLY A 306 4.21 -8.78 9.92
C GLY A 306 4.44 -10.10 10.67
N ARG A 307 3.43 -10.58 11.40
CA ARG A 307 3.47 -11.88 12.10
C ARG A 307 3.59 -13.06 11.13
N TRP A 308 2.84 -13.01 10.04
CA TRP A 308 2.90 -14.00 8.97
C TRP A 308 4.30 -14.06 8.36
N LEU A 309 4.88 -12.90 8.01
CA LEU A 309 6.20 -12.79 7.41
C LEU A 309 7.26 -13.37 8.35
N HIS A 310 7.20 -13.04 9.64
CA HIS A 310 8.14 -13.57 10.64
C HIS A 310 8.10 -15.10 10.75
N THR A 311 6.90 -15.69 10.65
CA THR A 311 6.69 -17.14 10.79
C THR A 311 7.14 -17.88 9.52
N ASN A 312 6.75 -17.38 8.35
CA ASN A 312 6.97 -18.03 7.06
C ASN A 312 8.30 -17.68 6.37
N ILE A 313 9.15 -16.89 7.03
CA ILE A 313 10.43 -16.42 6.49
C ILE A 313 11.36 -17.53 5.98
N HIS A 314 11.24 -18.72 6.57
CA HIS A 314 12.07 -19.88 6.23
C HIS A 314 11.67 -20.51 4.89
N VAL A 315 10.40 -20.40 4.50
CA VAL A 315 9.85 -20.96 3.25
C VAL A 315 10.06 -20.01 2.07
N LEU A 316 10.11 -18.69 2.32
CA LEU A 316 10.23 -17.67 1.27
C LEU A 316 11.50 -17.79 0.44
N ASP A 317 11.36 -17.70 -0.88
CA ASP A 317 12.44 -17.52 -1.85
C ASP A 317 12.86 -16.06 -2.00
N ASP A 318 13.99 -15.83 -2.68
CA ASP A 318 14.57 -14.50 -2.85
C ASP A 318 13.62 -13.53 -3.58
N ASP A 319 12.89 -14.02 -4.61
CA ASP A 319 12.02 -13.19 -5.44
C ASP A 319 10.70 -12.87 -4.71
N SER A 320 10.12 -13.85 -4.00
CA SER A 320 8.93 -13.59 -3.18
C SER A 320 9.21 -12.62 -2.03
N LEU A 321 10.37 -12.72 -1.37
CA LEU A 321 10.73 -11.76 -0.32
C LEU A 321 10.91 -10.35 -0.88
N LEU A 322 11.60 -10.23 -2.03
CA LEU A 322 11.77 -8.94 -2.71
C LEU A 322 10.44 -8.29 -3.05
N ASP A 323 9.49 -9.05 -3.59
CA ASP A 323 8.16 -8.57 -3.93
C ASP A 323 7.41 -8.04 -2.70
N ILE A 324 7.39 -8.82 -1.61
CA ILE A 324 6.72 -8.45 -0.35
C ILE A 324 7.34 -7.19 0.26
N ILE A 325 8.67 -7.13 0.36
CA ILE A 325 9.37 -5.94 0.89
C ILE A 325 9.10 -4.72 0.03
N THR A 326 9.12 -4.86 -1.30
CA THR A 326 8.84 -3.75 -2.22
C THR A 326 7.40 -3.25 -2.05
N LYS A 327 6.42 -4.15 -1.89
CA LYS A 327 5.01 -3.80 -1.63
C LYS A 327 4.84 -3.08 -0.28
N LEU A 328 5.46 -3.57 0.79
CA LEU A 328 5.44 -2.93 2.12
C LEU A 328 6.07 -1.54 2.09
N THR A 329 7.20 -1.41 1.38
CA THR A 329 7.90 -0.15 1.14
C THR A 329 7.01 0.85 0.40
N ARG A 330 6.27 0.41 -0.64
CA ARG A 330 5.29 1.25 -1.36
C ARG A 330 4.08 1.65 -0.51
N LEU A 331 3.68 0.81 0.44
CA LEU A 331 2.60 1.09 1.39
C LEU A 331 3.04 1.98 2.56
N ASN A 332 4.33 2.30 2.64
CA ASN A 332 4.94 3.07 3.71
C ASN A 332 4.64 2.50 5.12
N TYR A 333 4.62 1.16 5.23
CA TYR A 333 4.41 0.46 6.50
C TYR A 333 5.63 -0.38 6.89
N THR A 334 6.04 -0.25 8.16
CA THR A 334 7.06 -1.08 8.79
C THR A 334 6.67 -1.39 10.24
N ASP A 335 7.14 -2.52 10.76
CA ASP A 335 6.95 -2.97 12.14
C ASP A 335 8.20 -3.74 12.59
N ASP A 336 8.43 -3.82 13.90
CA ASP A 336 9.51 -4.58 14.54
C ASP A 336 9.49 -6.06 14.12
N GLN A 337 8.30 -6.63 13.90
CA GLN A 337 8.17 -8.00 13.40
C GLN A 337 8.71 -8.18 11.97
N ILE A 338 8.48 -7.18 11.10
CA ILE A 338 8.98 -7.18 9.72
C ILE A 338 10.49 -7.03 9.73
N GLU A 339 11.02 -6.07 10.50
CA GLU A 339 12.46 -5.86 10.63
C GLU A 339 13.16 -7.14 11.12
N LYS A 340 12.65 -7.75 12.20
CA LYS A 340 13.19 -9.01 12.73
C LYS A 340 13.07 -10.17 11.75
N ALA A 341 12.02 -10.22 10.94
CA ALA A 341 11.88 -11.23 9.90
C ALA A 341 12.97 -11.06 8.84
N VAL A 342 13.17 -9.85 8.33
CA VAL A 342 14.22 -9.56 7.33
C VAL A 342 15.62 -9.83 7.89
N ASP A 343 15.90 -9.45 9.13
CA ASP A 343 17.16 -9.77 9.82
C ASP A 343 17.38 -11.30 9.92
N LYS A 344 16.35 -12.05 10.33
CA LYS A 344 16.41 -13.52 10.39
C LYS A 344 16.62 -14.16 9.03
N TYR A 345 15.98 -13.65 7.97
CA TYR A 345 16.20 -14.11 6.60
C TYR A 345 17.65 -13.94 6.18
N MET A 346 18.19 -12.74 6.41
CA MET A 346 19.55 -12.40 6.04
C MET A 346 20.57 -13.24 6.80
N LYS A 347 20.37 -13.47 8.10
CA LYS A 347 21.22 -14.39 8.88
C LYS A 347 21.26 -15.82 8.33
N LEU A 348 20.12 -16.34 7.87
CA LEU A 348 20.02 -17.73 7.40
C LEU A 348 20.48 -17.92 5.95
N LYS A 349 20.24 -16.93 5.08
CA LYS A 349 20.40 -17.08 3.63
C LYS A 349 21.45 -16.17 3.00
N CYS A 350 22.09 -15.24 3.72
CA CYS A 350 23.07 -14.29 3.15
C CYS A 350 24.17 -14.96 2.29
N THR A 351 24.63 -16.15 2.63
CA THR A 351 25.66 -16.87 1.87
C THR A 351 25.15 -17.50 0.56
N LYS A 352 23.83 -17.67 0.42
CA LYS A 352 23.17 -18.33 -0.72
C LYS A 352 22.51 -17.34 -1.69
N ILE A 353 22.32 -16.09 -1.29
CA ILE A 353 21.72 -15.06 -2.16
C ILE A 353 22.61 -14.88 -3.38
N LYS A 354 22.04 -15.04 -4.57
CA LYS A 354 22.69 -14.73 -5.85
C LYS A 354 22.13 -13.47 -6.48
N ASN A 355 20.88 -13.12 -6.16
CA ASN A 355 20.18 -12.00 -6.74
C ASN A 355 20.55 -10.70 -5.99
N TYR A 356 21.31 -9.82 -6.63
CA TYR A 356 21.67 -8.51 -6.06
C TYR A 356 20.45 -7.58 -5.89
N ILE A 357 19.36 -7.82 -6.63
CA ILE A 357 18.15 -6.99 -6.58
C ILE A 357 17.46 -7.13 -5.21
N LEU A 358 17.49 -8.31 -4.59
CA LEU A 358 16.98 -8.51 -3.23
C LEU A 358 17.70 -7.61 -2.22
N ILE A 359 19.04 -7.55 -2.30
CA ILE A 359 19.86 -6.72 -1.41
C ILE A 359 19.54 -5.24 -1.60
N VAL A 360 19.36 -4.81 -2.86
CA VAL A 360 18.91 -3.45 -3.20
C VAL A 360 17.54 -3.17 -2.59
N GLY A 361 16.58 -4.10 -2.69
CA GLY A 361 15.24 -3.96 -2.11
C GLY A 361 15.28 -3.83 -0.58
N ILE A 362 16.09 -4.65 0.09
CA ILE A 362 16.29 -4.59 1.55
C ILE A 362 16.95 -3.28 1.97
N LEU A 363 17.99 -2.83 1.26
CA LEU A 363 18.67 -1.57 1.59
C LEU A 363 17.78 -0.35 1.33
N ASN A 364 16.96 -0.39 0.28
CA ASN A 364 15.96 0.64 0.02
C ASN A 364 14.89 0.68 1.13
N TYR A 365 14.42 -0.50 1.58
CA TYR A 365 13.55 -0.62 2.75
C TYR A 365 14.19 -0.01 4.00
N CYS A 366 15.47 -0.30 4.27
CA CYS A 366 16.19 0.28 5.39
C CYS A 366 16.32 1.80 5.26
N MET A 367 16.59 2.33 4.06
CA MET A 367 16.68 3.76 3.84
C MET A 367 15.35 4.48 4.05
N GLN A 368 14.26 3.98 3.46
CA GLN A 368 12.96 4.65 3.51
C GLN A 368 12.43 4.77 4.94
N PHE A 369 12.61 3.72 5.75
CA PHE A 369 12.19 3.70 7.15
C PHE A 369 13.30 4.07 8.14
N GLN A 370 14.47 4.48 7.62
CA GLN A 370 15.64 4.88 8.40
C GLN A 370 16.05 3.80 9.44
N ILE A 371 15.94 2.54 9.05
CA ILE A 371 16.24 1.37 9.88
C ILE A 371 17.75 1.18 9.97
N ARG A 372 18.27 1.24 11.19
CA ARG A 372 19.70 1.10 11.48
C ARG A 372 19.96 -0.20 12.25
N ASN A 373 19.61 -1.32 11.64
CA ASN A 373 19.90 -2.64 12.22
C ASN A 373 21.32 -3.08 11.83
N GLU A 374 22.20 -3.15 12.82
CA GLU A 374 23.62 -3.44 12.59
C GLU A 374 23.86 -4.81 11.95
N GLN A 375 23.10 -5.83 12.37
CA GLN A 375 23.27 -7.20 11.87
C GLN A 375 22.87 -7.28 10.40
N LEU A 376 21.74 -6.66 10.07
CA LEU A 376 21.21 -6.58 8.71
C LEU A 376 22.17 -5.84 7.77
N LEU A 377 22.62 -4.65 8.19
CA LEU A 377 23.53 -3.82 7.39
C LEU A 377 24.91 -4.48 7.21
N ASN A 378 25.42 -5.16 8.25
CA ASN A 378 26.66 -5.94 8.13
C ASN A 378 26.50 -7.08 7.13
N ALA A 379 25.40 -7.83 7.15
CA ALA A 379 25.15 -8.89 6.18
C ALA A 379 25.11 -8.36 4.73
N CYS A 380 24.44 -7.23 4.50
CA CYS A 380 24.45 -6.54 3.19
C CYS A 380 25.88 -6.12 2.78
N SER A 381 26.70 -5.64 3.73
CA SER A 381 28.09 -5.26 3.45
C SER A 381 28.96 -6.47 3.08
N GLU A 382 28.78 -7.61 3.74
CA GLU A 382 29.51 -8.85 3.42
C GLU A 382 29.13 -9.39 2.05
N TYR A 383 27.85 -9.31 1.68
CA TYR A 383 27.39 -9.67 0.33
C TYR A 383 28.07 -8.80 -0.73
N PHE A 384 28.10 -7.47 -0.53
CA PHE A 384 28.78 -6.56 -1.45
C PHE A 384 30.26 -6.91 -1.60
N MET A 385 30.96 -7.17 -0.49
CA MET A 385 32.39 -7.54 -0.52
C MET A 385 32.68 -8.82 -1.32
N LYS A 386 31.76 -9.79 -1.32
CA LYS A 386 31.91 -11.04 -2.09
C LYS A 386 31.56 -10.88 -3.57
N ASN A 387 30.63 -9.98 -3.90
CA ASN A 387 30.02 -9.88 -5.23
C ASN A 387 30.24 -8.52 -5.93
N ALA A 388 31.11 -7.65 -5.44
CA ALA A 388 31.32 -6.28 -5.93
C ALA A 388 31.55 -6.20 -7.46
N SER A 389 32.35 -7.12 -8.01
CA SER A 389 32.64 -7.20 -9.44
C SER A 389 31.40 -7.56 -10.28
N ASN A 390 30.51 -8.40 -9.77
CA ASN A 390 29.33 -8.91 -10.48
C ASN A 390 28.15 -7.92 -10.52
N ILE A 391 28.14 -6.91 -9.64
CA ILE A 391 27.03 -5.96 -9.54
C ILE A 391 27.09 -4.93 -10.69
N PRO A 392 26.01 -4.69 -11.45
CA PRO A 392 26.00 -3.67 -12.49
C PRO A 392 26.17 -2.26 -11.93
N ALA A 393 26.79 -1.38 -12.72
CA ALA A 393 27.13 -0.01 -12.31
C ALA A 393 25.91 0.81 -11.84
N SER A 394 24.75 0.60 -12.47
CA SER A 394 23.49 1.29 -12.14
C SER A 394 22.96 1.00 -10.74
N PHE A 395 23.31 -0.15 -10.14
CA PHE A 395 22.83 -0.54 -8.81
C PHE A 395 23.79 -0.18 -7.69
N LEU A 396 25.01 0.27 -8.00
CA LEU A 396 26.03 0.56 -6.99
C LEU A 396 25.58 1.66 -6.01
N LYS A 397 24.87 2.69 -6.48
CA LYS A 397 24.29 3.72 -5.61
C LYS A 397 23.34 3.10 -4.59
N CYS A 398 22.40 2.28 -5.05
CA CYS A 398 21.39 1.68 -4.19
C CYS A 398 21.98 0.74 -3.13
N ILE A 399 23.24 0.31 -3.29
CA ILE A 399 23.94 -0.52 -2.32
C ILE A 399 24.83 0.33 -1.39
N ILE A 400 25.61 1.26 -1.93
CA ILE A 400 26.63 2.00 -1.18
C ILE A 400 26.03 3.20 -0.44
N TYR A 401 25.16 3.98 -1.10
CA TYR A 401 24.56 5.19 -0.54
C TYR A 401 23.82 4.99 0.80
N PRO A 402 23.02 3.90 0.99
CA PRO A 402 22.37 3.61 2.27
C PRO A 402 23.27 3.68 3.49
N PHE A 403 24.52 3.19 3.38
CA PHE A 403 25.46 3.16 4.49
C PHE A 403 25.82 4.57 4.97
N GLY A 404 26.12 5.49 4.04
CA GLY A 404 26.40 6.88 4.39
C GLY A 404 25.15 7.64 4.83
N PHE A 405 24.00 7.42 4.19
CA PHE A 405 22.75 8.07 4.57
C PHE A 405 22.30 7.68 5.99
N LEU A 406 22.37 6.40 6.35
CA LEU A 406 22.05 5.91 7.69
C LEU A 406 23.18 6.16 8.70
N ASN A 407 24.26 6.84 8.30
CA ASN A 407 25.44 7.11 9.12
C ASN A 407 26.06 5.82 9.71
N TYR A 408 26.01 4.71 8.97
CA TYR A 408 26.47 3.39 9.43
C TYR A 408 27.81 3.01 8.79
N ASN A 409 28.81 2.76 9.62
CA ASN A 409 30.09 2.21 9.16
C ASN A 409 30.09 0.68 9.35
N PRO A 410 30.22 -0.11 8.26
CA PRO A 410 30.27 -1.57 8.36
C PRO A 410 31.41 -2.08 9.24
N SER A 411 31.23 -3.25 9.84
CA SER A 411 32.24 -3.90 10.68
C SER A 411 33.55 -4.17 9.93
N ASN A 412 33.46 -4.44 8.62
CA ASN A 412 34.62 -4.61 7.78
C ASN A 412 35.16 -3.26 7.28
N LEU A 413 36.26 -2.80 7.87
CA LEU A 413 36.92 -1.53 7.52
C LEU A 413 37.39 -1.44 6.06
N LYS A 414 37.56 -2.57 5.36
CA LYS A 414 37.96 -2.60 3.94
C LYS A 414 36.80 -2.28 2.99
N PHE A 415 35.56 -2.24 3.48
CA PHE A 415 34.37 -2.00 2.67
C PHE A 415 34.48 -0.75 1.79
N TRP A 416 34.82 0.39 2.38
CA TRP A 416 34.93 1.66 1.66
C TRP A 416 36.06 1.67 0.62
N LYS A 417 37.15 0.94 0.86
CA LYS A 417 38.24 0.81 -0.11
C LYS A 417 37.81 -0.01 -1.33
N VAL A 418 37.17 -1.15 -1.11
CA VAL A 418 36.64 -1.98 -2.20
C VAL A 418 35.52 -1.25 -2.95
N ALA A 419 34.69 -0.49 -2.25
CA ALA A 419 33.68 0.36 -2.87
C ALA A 419 34.34 1.41 -3.78
N GLU A 420 35.38 2.11 -3.32
CA GLU A 420 36.14 3.07 -4.12
C GLU A 420 36.78 2.43 -5.36
N GLU A 421 37.47 1.29 -5.20
CA GLU A 421 38.08 0.54 -6.31
C GLU A 421 37.04 0.14 -7.36
N THR A 422 35.90 -0.42 -6.91
CA THR A 422 34.80 -0.84 -7.80
C THR A 422 34.18 0.35 -8.54
N LEU A 423 34.05 1.50 -7.89
CA LEU A 423 33.53 2.74 -8.49
C LEU A 423 34.50 3.30 -9.55
N LEU A 424 35.81 3.21 -9.32
CA LEU A 424 36.83 3.64 -10.28
C LEU A 424 36.83 2.76 -11.54
N GLU A 425 36.69 1.45 -11.37
CA GLU A 425 36.58 0.49 -12.49
C GLU A 425 35.32 0.72 -13.35
N LYS A 426 34.19 1.07 -12.71
CA LYS A 426 32.89 1.21 -13.38
C LYS A 426 32.48 2.66 -13.66
N PHE A 427 33.38 3.61 -13.42
CA PHE A 427 33.13 5.05 -13.47
C PHE A 427 32.43 5.51 -14.76
N ASP A 428 32.94 5.08 -15.92
CA ASP A 428 32.45 5.53 -17.22
C ASP A 428 31.04 5.02 -17.55
N LYS A 429 30.55 4.01 -16.80
CA LYS A 429 29.22 3.41 -16.97
C LYS A 429 28.18 3.97 -16.00
N MET A 430 28.56 4.90 -15.11
CA MET A 430 27.68 5.46 -14.09
C MET A 430 27.19 6.86 -14.44
N THR A 431 26.03 7.22 -13.90
CA THR A 431 25.50 8.59 -14.03
C THR A 431 26.17 9.55 -13.05
N THR A 432 26.20 10.82 -13.41
CA THR A 432 26.75 11.92 -12.59
C THR A 432 26.00 12.08 -11.27
N ASP A 433 24.67 11.90 -11.29
CA ASP A 433 23.84 11.93 -10.08
C ASP A 433 24.17 10.78 -9.13
N ASP A 434 24.39 9.58 -9.66
CA ASP A 434 24.67 8.42 -8.83
C ASP A 434 26.04 8.53 -8.17
N LEU A 435 27.06 8.94 -8.95
CA LEU A 435 28.41 9.14 -8.44
C LEU A 435 28.47 10.27 -7.40
N SER A 436 27.83 11.41 -7.65
CA SER A 436 27.79 12.51 -6.68
C SER A 436 27.05 12.12 -5.39
N SER A 437 25.95 11.38 -5.50
CA SER A 437 25.23 10.87 -4.33
C SER A 437 26.10 9.91 -3.52
N ILE A 438 26.80 8.98 -4.18
CA ILE A 438 27.72 8.06 -3.51
C ILE A 438 28.84 8.84 -2.83
N ILE A 439 29.48 9.82 -3.46
CA ILE A 439 30.54 10.60 -2.80
C ILE A 439 30.03 11.33 -1.57
N LEU A 440 28.84 11.94 -1.65
CA LEU A 440 28.21 12.53 -0.46
C LEU A 440 28.08 11.51 0.67
N SER A 441 27.71 10.26 0.37
CA SER A 441 27.64 9.19 1.37
C SER A 441 29.00 8.88 2.03
N PHE A 442 30.11 8.95 1.28
CA PHE A 442 31.46 8.85 1.84
C PHE A 442 31.77 10.06 2.73
N THR A 443 31.43 11.28 2.29
CA THR A 443 31.67 12.53 3.02
C THR A 443 30.91 12.56 4.35
N TYR A 444 29.67 12.05 4.39
CA TYR A 444 28.90 11.92 5.63
C TYR A 444 29.61 11.08 6.69
N LEU A 445 30.40 10.09 6.27
CA LEU A 445 31.16 9.17 7.14
C LEU A 445 32.64 9.53 7.29
N GLU A 446 33.02 10.76 6.92
CA GLU A 446 34.41 11.26 7.01
C GLU A 446 35.40 10.40 6.20
N LYS A 447 34.93 9.81 5.09
CA LYS A 447 35.76 9.11 4.12
C LYS A 447 35.89 9.99 2.89
N TYR A 448 37.11 10.22 2.42
CA TYR A 448 37.36 11.14 1.31
C TYR A 448 38.07 10.40 0.16
N PRO A 449 37.31 9.84 -0.81
CA PRO A 449 37.87 9.12 -1.96
C PRO A 449 38.46 10.11 -2.98
N LEU A 450 39.66 10.63 -2.70
CA LEU A 450 40.34 11.66 -3.51
C LEU A 450 40.49 11.28 -5.01
N PRO A 451 40.89 10.04 -5.38
CA PRO A 451 40.93 9.61 -6.78
C PRO A 451 39.59 9.78 -7.51
N LEU A 452 38.49 9.38 -6.87
CA LEU A 452 37.14 9.46 -7.44
C LEU A 452 36.69 10.91 -7.61
N VAL A 453 36.95 11.73 -6.58
CA VAL A 453 36.68 13.17 -6.58
C VAL A 453 37.41 13.85 -7.74
N ARG A 454 38.73 13.63 -7.89
CA ARG A 454 39.53 14.23 -8.98
C ARG A 454 38.96 13.92 -10.36
N ARG A 455 38.46 12.70 -10.57
CA ARG A 455 37.86 12.29 -11.84
C ARG A 455 36.54 13.00 -12.13
N ILE A 456 35.69 13.23 -11.12
CA ILE A 456 34.40 13.94 -11.29
C ILE A 456 34.58 15.44 -11.50
N PHE A 457 35.55 16.06 -10.84
CA PHE A 457 35.85 17.49 -11.03
C PHE A 457 36.69 17.77 -12.29
N THR A 458 36.91 16.79 -13.16
CA THR A 458 37.55 17.00 -14.46
C THR A 458 36.62 17.80 -15.38
N ALA A 459 37.16 18.77 -16.11
CA ALA A 459 36.38 19.70 -16.95
C ALA A 459 35.44 18.97 -17.94
N GLU A 460 35.91 17.87 -18.55
CA GLU A 460 35.12 17.04 -19.47
C GLU A 460 33.85 16.46 -18.83
N TYR A 461 33.91 16.18 -17.52
CA TYR A 461 32.80 15.59 -16.77
C TYR A 461 31.81 16.67 -16.32
N LEU A 462 32.31 17.83 -15.88
CA LEU A 462 31.49 18.97 -15.44
C LEU A 462 30.65 19.56 -16.58
N ILE A 463 31.16 19.58 -17.82
CA ILE A 463 30.41 20.05 -18.99
C ILE A 463 29.15 19.19 -19.25
N LYS A 464 29.16 17.92 -18.83
CA LYS A 464 28.02 17.00 -19.01
C LYS A 464 26.91 17.20 -17.97
N VAL A 465 27.13 18.04 -16.94
CA VAL A 465 26.18 18.25 -15.86
C VAL A 465 25.25 19.40 -16.19
N ASN A 466 24.07 19.07 -16.74
CA ASN A 466 23.02 20.05 -17.02
C ASN A 466 22.02 20.23 -15.85
N ASP A 467 21.96 19.27 -14.92
CA ASP A 467 21.00 19.29 -13.82
C ASP A 467 21.47 20.15 -12.65
N GLN A 468 20.66 21.14 -12.26
CA GLN A 468 20.92 22.01 -11.13
C GLN A 468 20.98 21.25 -9.79
N ALA A 469 20.24 20.16 -9.63
CA ALA A 469 20.26 19.36 -8.40
C ALA A 469 21.61 18.64 -8.24
N VAL A 470 22.14 18.07 -9.32
CA VAL A 470 23.47 17.45 -9.34
C VAL A 470 24.55 18.49 -9.10
N MET A 471 24.45 19.68 -9.70
CA MET A 471 25.39 20.78 -9.44
C MET A 471 25.41 21.18 -7.97
N LYS A 472 24.25 21.30 -7.30
CA LYS A 472 24.21 21.58 -5.85
C LYS A 472 24.96 20.52 -5.04
N LYS A 473 24.80 19.23 -5.36
CA LYS A 473 25.54 18.13 -4.71
C LYS A 473 27.05 18.28 -4.93
N LEU A 474 27.48 18.63 -6.14
CA LEU A 474 28.91 18.84 -6.46
C LEU A 474 29.49 20.03 -5.69
N TYR A 475 28.76 21.14 -5.57
CA TYR A 475 29.17 22.26 -4.71
C TYR A 475 29.24 21.86 -3.24
N LEU A 476 28.29 21.07 -2.75
CA LEU A 476 28.33 20.55 -1.39
C LEU A 476 29.56 19.66 -1.17
N ILE A 477 29.89 18.77 -2.11
CA ILE A 477 31.11 17.95 -2.06
C ILE A 477 32.37 18.83 -2.05
N ASP A 478 32.45 19.80 -2.97
CA ASP A 478 33.62 20.68 -3.10
C ASP A 478 33.86 21.50 -1.83
N THR A 479 32.80 22.06 -1.26
CA THR A 479 32.86 22.81 0.00
C THR A 479 33.19 21.91 1.19
N ALA A 480 32.56 20.73 1.30
CA ALA A 480 32.83 19.77 2.36
C ALA A 480 34.30 19.31 2.35
N LEU A 481 34.82 18.91 1.19
CA LEU A 481 36.20 18.46 1.07
C LEU A 481 37.21 19.58 1.34
N SER A 482 36.89 20.82 0.97
CA SER A 482 37.73 21.98 1.28
C SER A 482 37.79 22.29 2.78
N LEU A 483 36.71 21.99 3.52
CA LEU A 483 36.67 22.15 4.97
C LEU A 483 37.34 20.99 5.71
N GLU A 484 37.10 19.76 5.27
CA GLU A 484 37.43 18.55 6.03
C GLU A 484 38.74 17.89 5.62
N CYS A 485 39.18 18.05 4.37
CA CYS A 485 40.34 17.37 3.83
C CYS A 485 41.49 18.34 3.51
N PRO A 486 42.59 18.36 4.29
CA PRO A 486 43.72 19.26 4.04
C PRO A 486 44.50 18.92 2.75
N GLN A 487 44.36 17.69 2.25
CA GLN A 487 45.02 17.24 1.01
C GLN A 487 44.24 17.62 -0.25
N TYR A 488 43.03 18.14 -0.10
CA TYR A 488 42.22 18.60 -1.21
C TYR A 488 42.63 20.02 -1.61
N ALA A 489 42.92 20.23 -2.89
CA ALA A 489 43.39 21.51 -3.41
C ALA A 489 42.25 22.51 -3.72
N GLY A 490 40.99 22.17 -3.42
CA GLY A 490 39.82 22.99 -3.72
C GLY A 490 39.54 24.12 -2.72
N PRO A 491 38.50 24.95 -2.98
CA PRO A 491 37.36 24.67 -3.86
C PRO A 491 37.68 24.81 -5.36
N LEU A 492 37.24 23.83 -6.16
CA LEU A 492 37.49 23.75 -7.60
C LEU A 492 36.37 24.37 -8.45
N LEU A 493 35.18 24.61 -7.87
CA LEU A 493 34.04 25.20 -8.59
C LEU A 493 33.90 26.73 -8.35
N PRO A 494 33.29 27.47 -9.31
CA PRO A 494 33.07 28.92 -9.18
C PRO A 494 32.20 29.32 -7.99
N LYS A 495 32.48 30.49 -7.40
CA LYS A 495 31.86 30.95 -6.14
C LYS A 495 30.48 31.63 -6.32
N ASP A 496 30.02 31.76 -7.56
CA ASP A 496 28.93 32.67 -7.92
C ASP A 496 27.52 32.16 -7.54
N GLN A 497 27.38 30.92 -7.04
CA GLN A 497 26.09 30.31 -6.67
C GLN A 497 25.85 30.22 -5.15
N TRP A 498 26.65 30.91 -4.34
CA TRP A 498 26.62 30.85 -2.87
C TRP A 498 25.49 31.63 -2.19
N SER A 499 24.66 32.35 -2.95
CA SER A 499 23.71 33.34 -2.41
C SER A 499 22.23 33.07 -2.73
N LYS A 500 21.87 31.83 -3.11
CA LYS A 500 20.45 31.49 -3.31
C LYS A 500 19.79 31.22 -1.95
N PRO A 501 18.58 31.75 -1.68
CA PRO A 501 17.88 31.48 -0.44
C PRO A 501 17.52 29.99 -0.35
N VAL A 502 17.82 29.38 0.80
CA VAL A 502 17.41 28.01 1.15
C VAL A 502 16.12 28.12 1.97
N PRO A 503 15.01 27.48 1.55
CA PRO A 503 13.77 27.53 2.32
C PRO A 503 13.92 26.72 3.62
N GLN A 504 13.43 27.27 4.72
CA GLN A 504 13.31 26.54 5.99
C GLN A 504 12.05 25.66 5.99
N ASP A 505 12.11 24.48 6.59
CA ASP A 505 10.92 23.62 6.77
C ASP A 505 9.84 24.37 7.58
N HIS A 506 8.64 24.46 6.99
CA HIS A 506 7.48 25.12 7.58
C HIS A 506 7.14 24.66 9.01
N ARG A 507 7.37 23.38 9.35
CA ARG A 507 7.17 22.82 10.70
C ARG A 507 8.11 23.50 11.70
N ILE A 508 9.36 23.68 11.30
CA ILE A 508 10.40 24.34 12.11
C ILE A 508 10.06 25.82 12.25
N THR A 509 9.76 26.51 11.15
CA THR A 509 9.39 27.93 11.18
C THR A 509 8.18 28.18 12.09
N ASN A 510 7.18 27.31 12.05
CA ASN A 510 5.98 27.42 12.88
C ASN A 510 6.23 27.18 14.37
N ILE A 511 7.12 26.24 14.73
CA ILE A 511 7.45 26.05 16.16
C ILE A 511 8.32 27.20 16.65
N ILE A 512 9.26 27.69 15.84
CA ILE A 512 10.09 28.84 16.19
C ILE A 512 9.24 30.08 16.43
N SER A 513 8.32 30.42 15.51
CA SER A 513 7.46 31.60 15.68
C SER A 513 6.60 31.55 16.95
N LYS A 514 6.17 30.35 17.36
CA LYS A 514 5.40 30.13 18.59
C LYS A 514 6.23 30.13 19.87
N THR A 515 7.54 29.89 19.77
CA THR A 515 8.42 29.69 20.93
C THR A 515 9.54 30.73 21.03
N ILE A 516 9.55 31.71 20.10
CA ILE A 516 10.58 32.73 19.97
C ILE A 516 10.79 33.50 21.28
N ASP A 517 9.73 33.80 22.02
CA ASP A 517 9.80 34.52 23.30
C ASP A 517 10.64 33.75 24.33
N HIS A 518 10.58 32.41 24.33
CA HIS A 518 11.40 31.59 25.22
C HIS A 518 12.87 31.61 24.79
N PHE A 519 13.16 31.59 23.49
CA PHE A 519 14.52 31.72 22.98
C PHE A 519 15.12 33.11 23.27
N VAL A 520 14.34 34.19 23.12
CA VAL A 520 14.77 35.56 23.44
C VAL A 520 15.10 35.69 24.93
N ASN A 521 14.26 35.12 25.80
CA ASN A 521 14.50 35.13 27.25
C ASN A 521 15.80 34.41 27.62
N VAL A 522 16.10 33.28 26.97
CA VAL A 522 17.33 32.51 27.22
C VAL A 522 18.56 33.19 26.62
N ALA A 523 18.44 33.86 25.48
CA ALA A 523 19.51 34.66 24.88
C ALA A 523 19.77 35.99 25.62
N GLY A 524 18.82 36.43 26.46
CA GLY A 524 18.89 37.65 27.28
C GLY A 524 18.44 38.94 26.57
N SER A 525 18.42 38.98 25.23
CA SER A 525 17.92 40.11 24.45
C SER A 525 17.61 39.71 23.02
N ILE A 526 16.66 40.39 22.38
CA ILE A 526 16.29 40.10 20.98
C ILE A 526 17.44 40.38 20.00
N ASP A 527 18.30 41.37 20.30
CA ASP A 527 19.46 41.75 19.47
C ASP A 527 20.58 40.70 19.43
N LYS A 528 20.46 39.63 20.23
CA LYS A 528 21.39 38.50 20.27
C LYS A 528 20.81 37.26 19.58
N LEU A 529 19.58 37.33 19.08
CA LEU A 529 18.92 36.22 18.43
C LEU A 529 18.78 36.49 16.94
N SER A 530 19.09 35.50 16.12
CA SER A 530 18.83 35.55 14.68
C SER A 530 18.27 34.20 14.24
N THR A 531 17.24 34.22 13.42
CA THR A 531 16.58 33.00 12.93
C THR A 531 16.84 32.83 11.44
N SER A 532 16.86 31.58 10.96
CA SER A 532 16.87 31.25 9.54
C SER A 532 18.11 31.80 8.80
N ILE A 533 19.30 31.49 9.29
CA ILE A 533 20.56 32.09 8.81
C ILE A 533 21.27 31.13 7.87
N LEU A 534 21.57 31.60 6.67
CA LEU A 534 22.52 30.94 5.78
C LEU A 534 23.92 31.46 6.07
N ILE A 535 24.89 30.56 6.27
CA ILE A 535 26.27 30.98 6.50
C ILE A 535 26.83 31.58 5.20
N PRO A 536 27.35 32.82 5.22
CA PRO A 536 27.87 33.48 4.03
C PRO A 536 29.12 32.76 3.52
N HIS A 537 29.34 32.85 2.21
CA HIS A 537 30.48 32.26 1.50
C HIS A 537 30.53 30.72 1.42
N PHE A 538 29.43 30.04 1.79
CA PHE A 538 29.25 28.61 1.59
C PHE A 538 28.18 28.32 0.54
N CYS A 539 28.07 27.07 0.08
CA CYS A 539 27.06 26.72 -0.90
C CYS A 539 25.65 26.84 -0.32
N SER A 540 24.69 27.19 -1.18
CA SER A 540 23.27 27.35 -0.84
C SER A 540 22.61 25.98 -0.59
N ASP A 541 22.89 25.38 0.56
CA ASP A 541 22.44 24.05 0.97
C ASP A 541 21.99 24.04 2.44
N GLU A 542 21.08 23.12 2.79
CA GLU A 542 20.58 22.93 4.17
C GLU A 542 21.71 22.65 5.17
N THR A 543 22.82 22.05 4.71
CA THR A 543 24.01 21.78 5.52
C THR A 543 24.62 23.03 6.16
N TYR A 544 24.48 24.20 5.52
CA TYR A 544 25.01 25.48 6.02
C TYR A 544 23.92 26.45 6.48
N PHE A 545 22.70 25.93 6.63
CA PHE A 545 21.57 26.67 7.17
C PHE A 545 21.49 26.46 8.69
N VAL A 546 21.28 27.53 9.45
CA VAL A 546 21.14 27.52 10.92
C VAL A 546 19.73 27.98 11.27
N ASP A 547 19.01 27.17 12.05
CA ASP A 547 17.62 27.46 12.39
C ASP A 547 17.51 28.66 13.34
N ILE A 548 18.31 28.67 14.40
CA ILE A 548 18.44 29.78 15.34
C ILE A 548 19.92 29.94 15.71
N MET A 549 20.42 31.17 15.67
CA MET A 549 21.76 31.52 16.15
C MET A 549 21.63 32.48 17.34
N ILE A 550 22.34 32.14 18.42
CA ILE A 550 22.54 33.01 19.57
C ILE A 550 23.93 33.62 19.45
N HIS A 551 23.99 34.94 19.38
CA HIS A 551 25.22 35.70 19.29
C HIS A 551 25.77 36.00 20.69
N SER A 552 27.07 35.77 20.88
CA SER A 552 27.76 36.11 22.13
C SER A 552 27.85 37.64 22.33
N LYS A 553 27.97 38.40 21.22
CA LYS A 553 27.96 39.87 21.19
C LYS A 553 26.69 40.38 20.49
N SER A 554 26.18 41.54 20.90
CA SER A 554 25.04 42.19 20.22
C SER A 554 25.35 42.45 18.75
N LEU A 555 24.34 42.35 17.89
CA LEU A 555 24.39 42.42 16.41
C LEU A 555 25.22 43.59 15.82
N GLY A 556 25.46 44.66 16.58
CA GLY A 556 26.19 45.86 16.15
C GLY A 556 27.72 45.80 16.13
N SER A 557 28.35 44.68 16.50
CA SER A 557 29.82 44.51 16.39
C SER A 557 30.19 43.97 15.01
N ASN A 558 30.32 44.85 14.03
CA ASN A 558 30.73 44.51 12.67
C ASN A 558 32.00 43.65 12.61
N ASN A 559 31.94 42.64 11.73
CA ASN A 559 32.97 41.70 11.30
C ASN A 559 33.12 40.44 12.16
N PHE A 560 32.10 39.60 12.12
CA PHE A 560 32.28 38.16 12.35
C PHE A 560 33.15 37.61 11.23
N ASP A 561 34.36 37.17 11.53
CA ASP A 561 35.27 36.66 10.52
C ASP A 561 35.07 35.15 10.39
N TRP A 562 34.15 34.72 9.52
CA TRP A 562 33.88 33.30 9.22
C TRP A 562 35.13 32.52 8.78
N LYS A 563 36.22 33.21 8.43
CA LYS A 563 37.48 32.64 7.95
C LYS A 563 38.55 32.53 9.03
N SER A 564 38.38 33.17 10.18
CA SER A 564 39.41 33.16 11.23
C SER A 564 39.33 31.89 12.05
N LYS A 565 40.25 30.94 11.80
CA LYS A 565 40.53 29.81 12.72
C LYS A 565 41.11 30.25 14.07
N SER A 566 41.38 31.55 14.25
CA SER A 566 42.17 32.10 15.35
C SER A 566 41.30 32.68 16.49
N GLY A 567 40.02 33.00 16.22
CA GLY A 567 39.06 33.44 17.25
C GLY A 567 38.02 32.36 17.50
N ARG A 568 37.98 31.78 18.70
CA ARG A 568 36.86 30.88 19.09
C ARG A 568 35.57 31.70 19.04
N ASN A 569 34.72 31.39 18.07
CA ASN A 569 33.41 32.02 17.95
C ASN A 569 32.51 31.45 19.05
N ASP A 570 32.17 32.26 20.05
CA ASP A 570 31.26 31.84 21.13
C ASP A 570 29.79 31.78 20.71
N ASN A 571 29.50 31.97 19.41
CA ASN A 571 28.14 31.90 18.88
C ASN A 571 27.61 30.46 18.94
N ILE A 572 26.34 30.35 19.30
CA ILE A 572 25.66 29.07 19.48
C ILE A 572 24.67 28.89 18.33
N ALA A 573 24.87 27.86 17.52
CA ALA A 573 23.94 27.43 16.50
C ALA A 573 23.01 26.37 17.08
N ILE A 574 21.72 26.66 17.08
CA ILE A 574 20.68 25.73 17.51
C ILE A 574 20.05 25.12 16.25
N LEU A 575 20.07 23.79 16.19
CA LEU A 575 19.46 22.98 15.14
C LEU A 575 18.22 22.29 15.67
N ILE A 576 17.08 22.49 15.00
CA ILE A 576 15.84 21.82 15.36
C ILE A 576 15.66 20.61 14.46
N ASN A 577 15.79 19.42 15.04
CA ASN A 577 15.74 18.17 14.31
C ASN A 577 14.33 17.57 14.33
N LEU A 578 13.79 17.33 13.14
CA LEU A 578 12.51 16.67 12.92
C LEU A 578 12.64 15.15 13.11
N PRO A 579 11.54 14.41 13.30
CA PRO A 579 11.59 12.95 13.38
C PRO A 579 12.31 12.32 12.18
N ASP A 580 12.09 12.87 10.98
CA ASP A 580 12.70 12.44 9.72
C ASP A 580 14.23 12.66 9.67
N HIS A 581 14.81 13.36 10.64
CA HIS A 581 16.25 13.61 10.75
C HIS A 581 16.99 12.56 11.57
N PHE A 582 16.26 11.65 12.21
CA PHE A 582 16.81 10.58 13.03
C PHE A 582 16.69 9.23 12.33
N CYS A 583 17.46 8.25 12.78
CA CYS A 583 17.17 6.86 12.48
C CYS A 583 15.90 6.41 13.22
N SER A 584 15.37 5.25 12.88
CA SER A 584 14.24 4.58 13.55
C SER A 584 14.35 4.49 15.08
N ASP A 585 15.57 4.52 15.64
CA ASP A 585 15.84 4.59 17.08
C ASP A 585 15.49 5.95 17.72
N ASN A 586 15.24 6.98 16.91
CA ASN A 586 15.02 8.37 17.32
C ASN A 586 16.16 8.95 18.17
N GLU A 587 17.38 8.42 18.01
CA GLU A 587 18.57 8.81 18.76
C GLU A 587 19.68 9.31 17.84
N ARG A 588 19.95 8.57 16.76
CA ARG A 588 21.08 8.84 15.87
C ARG A 588 20.64 9.67 14.68
N LEU A 589 21.35 10.76 14.41
CA LEU A 589 21.11 11.58 13.22
C LEU A 589 21.52 10.83 11.93
N VAL A 590 20.75 11.05 10.86
CA VAL A 590 21.11 10.62 9.51
C VAL A 590 22.33 11.39 8.99
N GLY A 591 23.04 10.82 8.02
CA GLY A 591 24.29 11.34 7.44
C GLY A 591 24.25 12.83 7.08
N PRO A 592 23.25 13.33 6.33
CA PRO A 592 23.14 14.75 6.00
C PRO A 592 23.09 15.68 7.24
N GLN A 593 22.35 15.29 8.28
CA GLN A 593 22.20 16.10 9.49
C GLN A 593 23.44 16.02 10.38
N LEU A 594 24.14 14.88 10.37
CA LEU A 594 25.45 14.77 11.00
C LEU A 594 26.47 15.66 10.30
N LEU A 595 26.48 15.71 8.96
CA LEU A 595 27.36 16.60 8.19
C LEU A 595 27.10 18.06 8.53
N ARG A 596 25.82 18.48 8.55
CA ARG A 596 25.38 19.82 8.97
C ARG A 596 25.96 20.18 10.34
N LYS A 597 25.72 19.34 11.33
CA LYS A 597 26.24 19.52 12.69
C LYS A 597 27.78 19.63 12.71
N LYS A 598 28.48 18.72 12.01
CA LYS A 598 29.94 18.66 11.97
C LYS A 598 30.53 19.92 11.33
N HIS A 599 30.05 20.32 10.16
CA HIS A 599 30.56 21.51 9.48
C HIS A 599 30.37 22.78 10.31
N LEU A 600 29.21 22.96 10.94
CA LEU A 600 28.98 24.10 11.83
C LEU A 600 29.99 24.17 12.99
N LYS A 601 30.36 23.00 13.56
CA LYS A 601 31.41 22.92 14.60
C LYS A 601 32.79 23.30 14.04
N MET A 602 33.13 22.85 12.83
CA MET A 602 34.38 23.19 12.16
C MET A 602 34.48 24.66 11.77
N LEU A 603 33.35 25.34 11.58
CA LEU A 603 33.26 26.79 11.38
C LEU A 603 33.39 27.59 12.68
N GLY A 604 33.68 26.91 13.80
CA GLY A 604 33.91 27.53 15.10
C GLY A 604 32.64 27.77 15.92
N LEU A 605 31.47 27.27 15.51
CA LEU A 605 30.22 27.45 16.24
C LEU A 605 30.03 26.37 17.30
N LYS A 606 29.43 26.73 18.45
CA LYS A 606 28.90 25.75 19.40
C LYS A 606 27.56 25.25 18.88
N VAL A 607 27.34 23.95 18.80
CA VAL A 607 26.11 23.40 18.19
C VAL A 607 25.24 22.73 19.24
N VAL A 608 23.96 23.11 19.26
CA VAL A 608 22.93 22.54 20.12
C VAL A 608 21.90 21.84 19.25
N ASN A 609 21.64 20.56 19.51
CA ASN A 609 20.60 19.81 18.83
C ASN A 609 19.36 19.72 19.71
N ILE A 610 18.22 20.20 19.18
CA ILE A 610 16.94 20.13 19.87
C ILE A 610 15.99 19.25 19.07
N LYS A 611 15.30 18.32 19.75
CA LYS A 611 14.27 17.48 19.12
C LYS A 611 12.98 18.27 18.97
N TYR A 612 12.42 18.31 17.77
CA TYR A 612 11.13 18.95 17.49
C TYR A 612 10.00 18.39 18.37
N SER A 613 9.98 17.07 18.58
CA SER A 613 8.95 16.40 19.40
C SER A 613 8.92 16.91 20.84
N VAL A 614 10.10 17.18 21.42
CA VAL A 614 10.23 17.70 22.79
C VAL A 614 9.71 19.14 22.89
N LEU A 615 10.08 20.01 21.93
CA LEU A 615 9.55 21.38 21.87
C LEU A 615 8.03 21.40 21.69
N SER A 616 7.52 20.56 20.78
CA SER A 616 6.08 20.43 20.53
C SER A 616 5.32 19.95 21.76
N GLN A 617 5.89 19.00 22.52
CA GLN A 617 5.31 18.50 23.77
C GLN A 617 5.26 19.60 24.85
N PHE A 618 6.34 20.36 25.05
CA PHE A 618 6.34 21.47 26.01
C PHE A 618 5.35 22.57 25.63
N TYR A 619 5.24 22.89 24.34
CA TYR A 619 4.27 23.85 23.84
C TYR A 619 2.83 23.38 24.07
N THR A 620 2.52 22.12 23.72
CA THR A 620 1.17 21.54 23.87
C THR A 620 0.76 21.38 25.33
N SER A 621 1.72 21.14 26.23
CA SER A 621 1.47 21.03 27.68
C SER A 621 1.47 22.38 28.41
N TYR A 622 1.63 23.50 27.69
CA TYR A 622 1.70 24.86 28.25
C TYR A 622 2.76 25.03 29.35
N ASN A 623 3.82 24.21 29.36
CA ASN A 623 4.85 24.23 30.39
C ASN A 623 6.02 25.15 30.00
N ALA A 624 5.80 26.46 30.11
CA ALA A 624 6.80 27.48 29.78
C ALA A 624 8.03 27.48 30.71
N ALA A 625 7.89 27.05 31.97
CA ALA A 625 9.02 26.95 32.89
C ALA A 625 9.94 25.76 32.54
N GLY A 626 9.35 24.59 32.31
CA GLY A 626 10.09 23.40 31.90
C GLY A 626 10.78 23.58 30.55
N MET A 627 10.12 24.25 29.59
CA MET A 627 10.74 24.58 28.31
C MET A 627 11.98 25.46 28.48
N ARG A 628 11.91 26.50 29.32
CA ARG A 628 13.06 27.38 29.57
C ARG A 628 14.22 26.64 30.22
N GLN A 629 13.95 25.82 31.22
CA GLN A 629 14.98 25.00 31.86
C GLN A 629 15.64 24.06 30.84
N TYR A 630 14.83 23.38 30.03
CA TYR A 630 15.34 22.50 28.98
C TYR A 630 16.22 23.24 27.96
N LEU A 631 15.85 24.46 27.56
CA LEU A 631 16.67 25.28 26.65
C LEU A 631 17.98 25.70 27.30
N ILE A 632 17.97 26.11 28.58
CA ILE A 632 19.18 26.47 29.33
C ILE A 632 20.11 25.25 29.42
N ASP A 633 19.58 24.11 29.89
CA ASP A 633 20.35 22.86 30.00
C ASP A 633 20.91 22.43 28.64
N SER A 634 20.15 22.61 27.55
CA SER A 634 20.59 22.28 26.19
C SER A 634 21.72 23.19 25.69
N ILE A 635 21.69 24.47 26.09
CA ILE A 635 22.72 25.46 25.73
C ILE A 635 23.98 25.28 26.58
N GLU A 636 23.84 24.93 27.86
CA GLU A 636 24.98 24.59 28.71
C GLU A 636 25.69 23.33 28.23
N ASN A 637 24.94 22.35 27.74
CA ASN A 637 25.46 21.12 27.13
C ASN A 637 25.77 21.29 25.63
N ALA A 638 25.92 22.52 25.12
CA ALA A 638 26.26 22.75 23.72
C ALA A 638 27.58 22.07 23.36
N GLU A 639 27.59 21.37 22.22
CA GLU A 639 28.80 20.72 21.76
C GLU A 639 29.81 21.77 21.31
N SER A 640 31.01 21.71 21.89
CA SER A 640 32.09 22.64 21.60
C SER A 640 32.51 22.59 20.13
N SER A 641 32.91 23.75 19.61
CA SER A 641 33.57 23.88 18.30
C SER A 641 34.82 22.99 18.22
N THR A 642 35.05 22.41 17.05
CA THR A 642 36.20 21.50 16.76
C THR A 642 37.39 22.24 16.21
#